data_AF-E4Q2T4-F1
#
_entry.id   AF-E4Q2T4-F1
#
_cell.length_a   1.000
_cell.length_b   1.000
_cell.length_c   1.000
_cell.angle_alpha   90.00
_cell.angle_beta   90.00
_cell.angle_gamma   90.00
#
_symmetry.space_group_name_H-M   'P 1'
#
loop_
_entity.id
_entity.type
_entity.pdbx_description
1 polymer ?
#
loop_
_entity_poly.entity_id
_entity_poly.type
_entity_poly.pdbx_seq_one_letter_code
_entity_poly.pdbx_strand_id
1 'polypeptide(L)'
;MYLKYLITLVLSVLQKATIFSIKSKEVFMVLEKKGILFVLCKEMINKYFIDIIEEIKVLIQMLTNNKFKVCLYGKDKIGENIAEGICRYFNSSEVTVISEENFLSREFVVAICFDEDLVDKLIAYNITVFLLDIDNSQINKYTNRDNVKILDFSNFSSIKIIEDINKLLAKPMSKYNFGKHVDSKEFESLKNKIMAKIEQSILEGRLYEAKQIVSELEGILPTSEIHNLKGIIAFYEKKYDVAEREFKKGLLYDNSNSDIYYNLGCVYEEKGIISEAAVYFALAEKFSESIENSGEKKNIFYQYPIFNRLREDIKKIKPKNYIILSSCRWGSMLQRPHHIAKALAQIGNNVYFISPPISVEFEEELIYGNIMKNILSQGICVEGVKIYQPICVYKGGKVVYSTYVDLVQFLLSYILKEHEGEIVIVAYLPFHINVVKNLKGNFKLVYECVDDHTDLENSFWVSEKDIEYEQELLNFADYITTSSTALYLQRISIEGRKNTILVKNAVNEVDFRIENNYEPDELKNIPHPRIVYCGAIYERFDTDLFYKIVESNPDKSFIVIGPDLENKLTRVLPNLYLLGVIQHERLKYYLNAMDVGIIPFKEDAQMVISCDSIKYYEYVASGLPVIGTFIPELLIGKIYSFCASTVEEFNTYINKALKLKIDKKIIREFLWKNSWVERALTIHKVVEDGISKEDLAVTVEAIKEELENLIYRYRHPNLLVLYGMLNRNSNRELYLKYLKEAFERSNSHFIKKQYLVALEDNQANEREVKQVLLSMYKDREVAFLINTPFQYYLYINVINELIKKGIKPTVIIYDIIKNNSEWKKMFEINVDFIYKKLADKVRIDYFTLFLHDRKKYRCLITNTYFGDNIWSKADYHIRMFYGFAKEVYACGWWNIYYDTILCAGKYDYSKLNIYNTCEVIGYPKFDDWFKRRNILEKEAKKDFDLDLSKKVILYVPTYGALSSIEEWGKTLTQLKNKYNIIVKLHHHTAYLDSEKRRREFIFNNFNYVVDDRYDLLKVLSITDYMLFDNSGVFFDGILADVNMIKLEFDFKEESVSWLTNRNSIEQKIKN
;
A
#
# COMPACT_ATOMS: atom_id res chain seq x y z
N MET A 1 -6.47 14.67 35.62
CA MET A 1 -6.18 13.58 34.67
C MET A 1 -7.28 12.52 34.68
N TYR A 2 -7.62 11.93 35.84
CA TYR A 2 -8.77 11.03 36.02
C TYR A 2 -10.12 11.61 35.57
N LEU A 3 -10.40 12.89 35.85
CA LEU A 3 -11.64 13.57 35.43
C LEU A 3 -11.72 13.82 33.90
N LYS A 4 -10.56 13.99 33.24
CA LYS A 4 -10.47 14.15 31.78
C LYS A 4 -10.69 12.79 31.10
N TYR A 5 -10.22 11.71 31.72
CA TYR A 5 -10.49 10.33 31.32
C TYR A 5 -11.97 9.96 31.54
N LEU A 6 -12.58 10.42 32.64
CA LEU A 6 -14.01 10.25 32.94
C LEU A 6 -14.89 10.95 31.88
N ILE A 7 -14.54 12.17 31.47
CA ILE A 7 -15.25 12.92 30.42
C ILE A 7 -15.08 12.24 29.06
N THR A 8 -13.88 11.75 28.72
CA THR A 8 -13.66 11.01 27.46
C THR A 8 -14.41 9.67 27.45
N LEU A 9 -14.51 8.98 28.58
CA LEU A 9 -15.22 7.71 28.70
C LEU A 9 -16.74 7.90 28.63
N VAL A 10 -17.28 8.92 29.32
CA VAL A 10 -18.70 9.32 29.23
C VAL A 10 -19.03 9.80 27.82
N LEU A 11 -18.16 10.57 27.17
CA LEU A 11 -18.33 10.97 25.77
C LEU A 11 -18.19 9.81 24.79
N SER A 12 -17.43 8.75 25.13
CA SER A 12 -17.31 7.52 24.33
C SER A 12 -18.57 6.66 24.43
N VAL A 13 -19.09 6.46 25.64
CA VAL A 13 -20.36 5.75 25.90
C VAL A 13 -21.51 6.52 25.24
N LEU A 14 -21.54 7.85 25.42
CA LEU A 14 -22.50 8.71 24.74
C LEU A 14 -22.30 8.69 23.23
N GLN A 15 -21.09 8.80 22.67
CA GLN A 15 -20.87 8.75 21.22
C GLN A 15 -21.34 7.43 20.60
N LYS A 16 -21.10 6.29 21.25
CA LYS A 16 -21.59 4.99 20.76
C LYS A 16 -23.11 4.88 20.86
N ALA A 17 -23.73 5.45 21.90
CA ALA A 17 -25.19 5.62 21.96
C ALA A 17 -25.72 6.65 20.92
N THR A 18 -24.95 7.69 20.62
CA THR A 18 -25.27 8.78 19.68
C THR A 18 -25.14 8.33 18.22
N ILE A 19 -24.41 7.25 17.92
CA ILE A 19 -24.34 6.67 16.57
C ILE A 19 -25.71 6.13 16.12
N PHE A 20 -26.69 5.97 17.03
CA PHE A 20 -28.09 5.70 16.67
C PHE A 20 -29.06 6.89 16.87
N SER A 21 -28.59 8.07 17.30
CA SER A 21 -29.41 9.29 17.43
C SER A 21 -28.85 10.49 16.66
N ILE A 22 -28.60 10.32 15.36
CA ILE A 22 -28.56 11.50 14.46
C ILE A 22 -30.02 11.95 14.20
N LYS A 23 -30.69 12.44 15.25
CA LYS A 23 -31.92 13.23 15.14
C LYS A 23 -32.33 13.98 16.43
N SER A 24 -31.44 14.24 17.38
CA SER A 24 -31.61 15.36 18.33
C SER A 24 -30.32 15.55 19.13
N LYS A 25 -29.88 16.80 19.33
CA LYS A 25 -28.79 17.13 20.25
C LYS A 25 -29.30 17.15 21.71
N GLU A 26 -29.94 16.08 22.18
CA GLU A 26 -30.55 16.07 23.51
C GLU A 26 -30.35 14.71 24.20
N VAL A 27 -29.82 14.74 25.43
CA VAL A 27 -29.78 13.61 26.36
C VAL A 27 -30.83 13.90 27.43
N PHE A 28 -31.80 13.01 27.60
CA PHE A 28 -32.88 13.16 28.58
C PHE A 28 -32.43 12.61 29.95
N MET A 29 -32.48 13.44 30.99
CA MET A 29 -32.27 13.04 32.38
C MET A 29 -33.55 13.34 33.17
N VAL A 30 -34.00 12.36 33.96
CA VAL A 30 -35.13 12.54 34.90
C VAL A 30 -34.56 12.48 36.31
N LEU A 31 -34.91 13.47 37.13
CA LEU A 31 -34.67 13.47 38.56
C LEU A 31 -35.99 13.12 39.25
N GLU A 32 -36.02 12.01 39.96
CA GLU A 32 -37.09 11.72 40.90
C GLU A 32 -36.49 11.47 42.28
N LYS A 33 -37.26 11.80 43.34
CA LYS A 33 -36.88 11.84 44.76
C LYS A 33 -35.74 10.85 45.11
N LYS A 34 -34.50 11.36 45.09
CA LYS A 34 -33.23 10.67 45.40
C LYS A 34 -32.61 9.77 44.31
N GLY A 35 -32.62 10.20 43.05
CA GLY A 35 -31.48 10.01 42.16
C GLY A 35 -31.72 10.13 40.65
N ILE A 36 -30.68 9.87 39.87
CA ILE A 36 -30.61 9.99 38.40
C ILE A 36 -31.21 8.77 37.67
N LEU A 37 -32.00 8.95 36.61
CA LEU A 37 -32.55 7.86 35.79
C LEU A 37 -31.76 7.62 34.49
N PHE A 38 -31.36 6.37 34.20
CA PHE A 38 -30.90 5.93 32.87
C PHE A 38 -31.96 5.03 32.22
N VAL A 39 -32.22 5.18 30.93
CA VAL A 39 -33.20 4.36 30.18
C VAL A 39 -32.48 3.61 29.06
N LEU A 40 -32.61 2.28 29.03
CA LEU A 40 -32.00 1.42 28.02
C LEU A 40 -33.10 0.62 27.29
N CYS A 41 -33.15 0.69 25.96
CA CYS A 41 -34.13 -0.04 25.17
C CYS A 41 -33.67 -1.48 24.84
N LYS A 42 -34.63 -2.34 24.48
CA LYS A 42 -34.47 -3.79 24.25
C LYS A 42 -33.41 -4.13 23.18
N GLU A 43 -33.25 -3.29 22.16
CA GLU A 43 -32.28 -3.50 21.07
C GLU A 43 -30.82 -3.23 21.49
N MET A 44 -30.58 -2.27 22.39
CA MET A 44 -29.25 -2.03 22.95
C MET A 44 -28.76 -3.19 23.82
N ILE A 45 -29.68 -3.74 24.62
CA ILE A 45 -29.43 -4.87 25.51
C ILE A 45 -29.08 -6.12 24.70
N ASN A 46 -29.80 -6.44 23.63
CA ASN A 46 -29.54 -7.66 22.85
C ASN A 46 -28.22 -7.63 22.04
N LYS A 47 -27.67 -6.44 21.76
CA LYS A 47 -26.51 -6.28 20.86
C LYS A 47 -25.19 -5.99 21.60
N TYR A 48 -25.24 -5.36 22.77
CA TYR A 48 -24.05 -4.87 23.47
C TYR A 48 -24.07 -5.14 24.99
N PHE A 49 -24.85 -6.12 25.46
CA PHE A 49 -25.07 -6.39 26.89
C PHE A 49 -23.80 -6.45 27.74
N ILE A 50 -22.79 -7.19 27.25
CA ILE A 50 -21.55 -7.46 27.99
C ILE A 50 -20.64 -6.23 28.00
N ASP A 51 -20.53 -5.52 26.87
CA ASP A 51 -19.70 -4.32 26.74
C ASP A 51 -20.27 -3.14 27.54
N ILE A 52 -21.59 -2.98 27.54
CA ILE A 52 -22.28 -1.96 28.34
C ILE A 52 -22.09 -2.24 29.84
N ILE A 53 -22.13 -3.50 30.28
CA ILE A 53 -21.93 -3.85 31.70
C ILE A 53 -20.47 -3.65 32.14
N GLU A 54 -19.46 -4.01 31.32
CA GLU A 54 -18.04 -3.78 31.64
C GLU A 54 -17.68 -2.29 31.64
N GLU A 55 -18.26 -1.46 30.76
CA GLU A 55 -18.02 -0.01 30.77
C GLU A 55 -18.78 0.70 31.92
N ILE A 56 -20.01 0.27 32.26
CA ILE A 56 -20.74 0.73 33.46
C ILE A 56 -20.01 0.33 34.75
N LYS A 57 -19.34 -0.83 34.78
CA LYS A 57 -18.54 -1.30 35.92
C LYS A 57 -17.39 -0.36 36.24
N VAL A 58 -16.68 0.10 35.22
CA VAL A 58 -15.60 1.10 35.36
C VAL A 58 -16.16 2.44 35.85
N LEU A 59 -17.33 2.85 35.32
CA LEU A 59 -18.00 4.09 35.72
C LEU A 59 -18.44 4.06 37.20
N ILE A 60 -19.04 2.95 37.66
CA ILE A 60 -19.55 2.80 39.04
C ILE A 60 -18.39 2.62 40.03
N GLN A 61 -17.36 1.81 39.71
CA GLN A 61 -16.16 1.69 40.55
C GLN A 61 -15.41 3.02 40.73
N MET A 62 -15.51 3.93 39.75
CA MET A 62 -14.91 5.26 39.83
C MET A 62 -15.78 6.31 40.54
N LEU A 63 -17.10 6.10 40.63
CA LEU A 63 -18.06 7.08 41.17
C LEU A 63 -18.51 6.81 42.62
N THR A 64 -18.33 5.60 43.16
CA THR A 64 -18.84 5.26 44.50
C THR A 64 -17.82 4.66 45.45
N ASN A 65 -17.61 5.34 46.59
CA ASN A 65 -17.30 4.70 47.89
C ASN A 65 -18.58 4.41 48.71
N ASN A 66 -19.77 4.65 48.14
CA ASN A 66 -21.07 4.54 48.84
C ASN A 66 -22.07 3.63 48.11
N LYS A 67 -23.00 3.07 48.88
CA LYS A 67 -24.08 2.18 48.43
C LYS A 67 -25.00 2.86 47.41
N PHE A 68 -25.37 2.15 46.33
CA PHE A 68 -26.36 2.57 45.34
C PHE A 68 -27.57 1.62 45.33
N LYS A 69 -28.73 2.11 44.87
CA LYS A 69 -30.00 1.37 44.84
C LYS A 69 -30.47 1.19 43.39
N VAL A 70 -30.91 -0.02 43.05
CA VAL A 70 -31.40 -0.37 41.70
C VAL A 70 -32.92 -0.54 41.77
N CYS A 71 -33.65 0.21 40.94
CA CYS A 71 -35.11 0.13 40.84
C CYS A 71 -35.53 -0.37 39.44
N LEU A 72 -36.54 -1.21 39.39
CA LEU A 72 -37.06 -1.79 38.14
C LEU A 72 -38.49 -1.37 37.90
N TYR A 73 -38.80 -1.04 36.64
CA TYR A 73 -40.15 -0.75 36.16
C TYR A 73 -40.50 -1.69 34.99
N GLY A 74 -41.43 -2.63 35.21
CA GLY A 74 -41.93 -3.53 34.17
C GLY A 74 -42.59 -4.82 34.71
N LYS A 75 -43.42 -5.48 33.88
CA LYS A 75 -44.21 -6.69 34.24
C LYS A 75 -43.62 -8.02 33.73
N ASP A 76 -42.34 -8.10 33.32
CA ASP A 76 -41.77 -9.30 32.68
C ASP A 76 -40.54 -9.91 33.39
N LYS A 77 -40.52 -11.25 33.47
CA LYS A 77 -39.56 -12.12 34.19
C LYS A 77 -38.10 -12.03 33.71
N ILE A 78 -37.88 -11.47 32.51
CA ILE A 78 -36.55 -11.24 31.92
C ILE A 78 -35.85 -10.04 32.59
N GLY A 79 -36.61 -8.99 32.93
CA GLY A 79 -36.07 -7.80 33.60
C GLY A 79 -35.59 -8.10 35.03
N GLU A 80 -36.30 -8.97 35.76
CA GLU A 80 -35.93 -9.44 37.10
C GLU A 80 -34.59 -10.20 37.09
N ASN A 81 -34.40 -11.13 36.14
CA ASN A 81 -33.15 -11.91 36.02
C ASN A 81 -31.93 -11.04 35.69
N ILE A 82 -32.11 -10.01 34.85
CA ILE A 82 -31.05 -9.07 34.50
C ILE A 82 -30.66 -8.22 35.71
N ALA A 83 -31.63 -7.75 36.48
CA ALA A 83 -31.39 -6.96 37.68
C ALA A 83 -30.72 -7.77 38.80
N GLU A 84 -31.13 -9.02 39.01
CA GLU A 84 -30.44 -9.93 39.94
C GLU A 84 -29.00 -10.20 39.50
N GLY A 85 -28.76 -10.34 38.18
CA GLY A 85 -27.42 -10.49 37.61
C GLY A 85 -26.53 -9.28 37.89
N ILE A 86 -27.05 -8.07 37.69
CA ILE A 86 -26.35 -6.81 37.96
C ILE A 86 -26.03 -6.69 39.47
N CYS A 87 -26.97 -7.02 40.36
CA CYS A 87 -26.74 -6.92 41.81
C CYS A 87 -25.76 -7.97 42.35
N ARG A 88 -25.76 -9.20 41.82
CA ARG A 88 -24.74 -10.21 42.13
C ARG A 88 -23.35 -9.80 41.62
N TYR A 89 -23.29 -9.16 40.46
CA TYR A 89 -22.03 -8.76 39.83
C TYR A 89 -21.35 -7.57 40.55
N PHE A 90 -22.14 -6.70 41.21
CA PHE A 90 -21.63 -5.50 41.90
C PHE A 90 -21.67 -5.53 43.44
N ASN A 91 -22.02 -6.65 44.08
CA ASN A 91 -22.05 -6.78 45.56
C ASN A 91 -22.91 -5.72 46.30
N SER A 92 -24.03 -5.31 45.69
CA SER A 92 -25.02 -4.40 46.32
C SER A 92 -26.06 -5.16 47.14
N SER A 93 -26.67 -4.53 48.17
CA SER A 93 -27.57 -5.17 49.14
C SER A 93 -29.08 -4.90 48.96
N GLU A 94 -29.51 -4.01 48.06
CA GLU A 94 -30.96 -3.71 47.90
C GLU A 94 -31.40 -3.51 46.44
N VAL A 95 -32.30 -4.39 45.99
CA VAL A 95 -33.13 -4.25 44.78
C VAL A 95 -34.56 -3.95 45.22
N THR A 96 -35.22 -2.99 44.59
CA THR A 96 -36.66 -2.75 44.82
C THR A 96 -37.39 -2.72 43.48
N VAL A 97 -38.37 -3.61 43.31
CA VAL A 97 -39.21 -3.66 42.11
C VAL A 97 -40.42 -2.78 42.32
N ILE A 98 -40.64 -1.80 41.44
CA ILE A 98 -41.79 -0.88 41.51
C ILE A 98 -42.68 -1.17 40.30
N SER A 99 -43.87 -1.70 40.55
CA SER A 99 -44.88 -1.90 39.50
C SER A 99 -45.90 -0.75 39.56
N GLU A 100 -45.82 0.21 38.64
CA GLU A 100 -46.88 1.21 38.45
C GLU A 100 -47.57 1.03 37.10
N GLU A 101 -48.90 1.20 37.08
CA GLU A 101 -49.77 0.98 35.92
C GLU A 101 -49.80 2.14 34.90
N ASN A 102 -49.07 3.24 35.14
CA ASN A 102 -49.19 4.48 34.36
C ASN A 102 -48.06 4.77 33.36
N PHE A 103 -47.10 3.87 33.14
CA PHE A 103 -46.08 4.05 32.09
C PHE A 103 -46.57 3.49 30.74
N LEU A 104 -46.72 4.36 29.74
CA LEU A 104 -47.41 4.10 28.46
C LEU A 104 -46.60 3.33 27.39
N SER A 105 -45.41 2.78 27.70
CA SER A 105 -44.63 1.98 26.74
C SER A 105 -44.45 0.54 27.20
N ARG A 106 -44.83 -0.43 26.35
CA ARG A 106 -44.61 -1.88 26.54
C ARG A 106 -43.14 -2.31 26.34
N GLU A 107 -42.17 -1.45 26.64
CA GLU A 107 -40.74 -1.77 26.53
C GLU A 107 -40.03 -1.58 27.86
N PHE A 108 -39.12 -2.50 28.17
CA PHE A 108 -38.42 -2.65 29.45
C PHE A 108 -37.63 -1.39 29.86
N VAL A 109 -37.63 -1.06 31.16
CA VAL A 109 -36.84 0.05 31.74
C VAL A 109 -36.07 -0.43 32.99
N VAL A 110 -34.75 -0.24 33.02
CA VAL A 110 -33.90 -0.47 34.20
C VAL A 110 -33.36 0.87 34.69
N ALA A 111 -33.68 1.27 35.92
CA ALA A 111 -33.31 2.55 36.52
C ALA A 111 -32.15 2.41 37.52
N ILE A 112 -31.13 3.28 37.45
CA ILE A 112 -29.99 3.29 38.40
C ILE A 112 -29.78 4.71 38.96
N CYS A 113 -30.15 4.92 40.22
CA CYS A 113 -30.10 6.23 40.90
C CYS A 113 -28.71 6.57 41.50
N PHE A 114 -28.25 7.81 41.26
CA PHE A 114 -27.06 8.43 41.88
C PHE A 114 -27.40 9.69 42.70
N ASP A 115 -26.51 10.11 43.63
CA ASP A 115 -26.73 11.18 44.64
C ASP A 115 -26.62 12.63 44.09
N GLU A 116 -27.24 13.60 44.78
CA GLU A 116 -27.47 15.01 44.35
C GLU A 116 -26.18 15.81 44.04
N ASP A 117 -25.06 15.48 44.68
CA ASP A 117 -23.75 16.17 44.57
C ASP A 117 -23.14 16.14 43.15
N LEU A 118 -23.61 15.24 42.28
CA LEU A 118 -23.10 15.12 40.90
C LEU A 118 -23.72 16.16 39.95
N VAL A 119 -24.97 16.56 40.20
CA VAL A 119 -25.72 17.52 39.36
C VAL A 119 -25.12 18.92 39.47
N ASP A 120 -24.79 19.34 40.70
CA ASP A 120 -24.13 20.63 40.96
C ASP A 120 -22.75 20.74 40.29
N LYS A 121 -22.01 19.62 40.20
CA LYS A 121 -20.70 19.57 39.51
C LYS A 121 -20.84 19.68 37.99
N LEU A 122 -21.85 19.06 37.38
CA LEU A 122 -22.05 19.12 35.92
C LEU A 122 -22.45 20.52 35.46
N ILE A 123 -23.28 21.22 36.24
CA ILE A 123 -23.68 22.60 35.97
C ILE A 123 -22.47 23.56 36.06
N ALA A 124 -21.54 23.34 36.99
CA ALA A 124 -20.32 24.16 37.15
C ALA A 124 -19.35 24.09 35.95
N TYR A 125 -19.46 23.08 35.09
CA TYR A 125 -18.65 22.94 33.87
C TYR A 125 -19.39 23.33 32.59
N ASN A 126 -20.48 24.11 32.70
CA ASN A 126 -21.23 24.67 31.57
C ASN A 126 -21.92 23.64 30.65
N ILE A 127 -22.18 22.43 31.17
CA ILE A 127 -22.95 21.39 30.47
C ILE A 127 -24.44 21.69 30.63
N THR A 128 -25.21 21.59 29.54
CA THR A 128 -26.66 21.83 29.57
C THR A 128 -27.42 20.64 30.17
N VAL A 129 -28.22 20.88 31.22
CA VAL A 129 -28.99 19.86 31.95
C VAL A 129 -30.48 20.10 31.75
N PHE A 130 -31.23 19.07 31.36
CA PHE A 130 -32.69 19.15 31.21
C PHE A 130 -33.39 18.53 32.42
N LEU A 131 -34.33 19.26 33.03
CA LEU A 131 -35.11 18.83 34.20
C LEU A 131 -36.57 18.60 33.78
N LEU A 132 -37.14 17.46 34.17
CA LEU A 132 -38.53 17.08 33.91
C LEU A 132 -39.39 17.40 35.13
N ASP A 133 -40.45 18.20 34.94
CA ASP A 133 -41.34 18.64 36.01
C ASP A 133 -42.40 17.57 36.34
N ILE A 134 -42.37 17.07 37.58
CA ILE A 134 -43.40 16.19 38.13
C ILE A 134 -43.94 16.74 39.47
N ASP A 135 -43.16 17.57 40.20
CA ASP A 135 -43.67 18.32 41.36
C ASP A 135 -42.74 19.48 41.79
N ASN A 136 -43.33 20.65 42.05
CA ASN A 136 -42.72 21.99 41.93
C ASN A 136 -41.74 22.45 43.04
N SER A 137 -41.29 21.56 43.94
CA SER A 137 -40.61 21.98 45.19
C SER A 137 -39.07 22.00 45.15
N GLN A 138 -38.41 21.26 44.25
CA GLN A 138 -36.94 21.11 44.21
C GLN A 138 -36.28 21.81 43.01
N ILE A 139 -37.02 21.99 41.92
CA ILE A 139 -36.53 22.59 40.66
C ILE A 139 -36.21 24.09 40.83
N ASN A 140 -36.85 24.75 41.80
CA ASN A 140 -36.64 26.16 42.12
C ASN A 140 -35.19 26.51 42.52
N LYS A 141 -34.37 25.52 42.92
CA LYS A 141 -32.93 25.72 43.19
C LYS A 141 -32.11 25.97 41.92
N TYR A 142 -32.59 25.52 40.75
CA TYR A 142 -31.83 25.49 39.49
C TYR A 142 -32.45 26.31 38.34
N THR A 143 -33.66 26.86 38.53
CA THR A 143 -34.46 27.62 37.53
C THR A 143 -33.76 28.84 36.92
N ASN A 144 -32.74 29.39 37.59
CA ASN A 144 -32.06 30.63 37.18
C ASN A 144 -30.66 30.40 36.59
N ARG A 145 -30.33 29.16 36.16
CA ARG A 145 -29.01 28.84 35.56
C ARG A 145 -29.17 28.66 34.05
N ASP A 146 -28.41 29.42 33.25
CA ASP A 146 -28.54 29.48 31.78
C ASP A 146 -28.34 28.12 31.06
N ASN A 147 -27.62 27.20 31.71
CA ASN A 147 -27.37 25.86 31.24
C ASN A 147 -28.34 24.82 31.85
N VAL A 148 -29.47 25.23 32.42
CA VAL A 148 -30.53 24.32 32.89
C VAL A 148 -31.83 24.63 32.14
N LYS A 149 -32.46 23.61 31.55
CA LYS A 149 -33.72 23.75 30.81
C LYS A 149 -34.81 22.87 31.41
N ILE A 150 -35.99 23.42 31.66
CA ILE A 150 -37.11 22.71 32.28
C ILE A 150 -38.14 22.38 31.19
N LEU A 151 -38.62 21.14 31.17
CA LEU A 151 -39.64 20.68 30.23
C LEU A 151 -40.96 20.48 30.99
N ASP A 152 -41.97 21.29 30.66
CA ASP A 152 -43.33 21.27 31.21
C ASP A 152 -44.28 20.57 30.22
N PHE A 153 -44.95 19.52 30.69
CA PHE A 153 -45.86 18.70 29.87
C PHE A 153 -47.34 19.10 29.98
N SER A 154 -47.66 20.19 30.68
CA SER A 154 -49.05 20.61 30.92
C SER A 154 -49.77 21.24 29.72
N ASN A 155 -49.09 21.53 28.60
CA ASN A 155 -49.65 22.30 27.47
C ASN A 155 -49.61 21.61 26.09
N PHE A 156 -49.79 20.29 26.03
CA PHE A 156 -50.02 19.58 24.75
C PHE A 156 -51.53 19.43 24.47
N SER A 157 -52.16 20.46 23.90
CA SER A 157 -53.56 20.39 23.46
C SER A 157 -53.67 20.36 21.93
N SER A 158 -53.66 19.16 21.34
CA SER A 158 -53.99 18.90 19.93
C SER A 158 -55.25 18.02 19.78
N ILE A 159 -56.22 18.19 20.69
CA ILE A 159 -57.46 17.40 20.75
C ILE A 159 -58.38 17.67 19.54
N LYS A 160 -58.29 18.84 18.88
CA LYS A 160 -59.23 19.20 17.81
C LYS A 160 -58.93 18.54 16.44
N ILE A 161 -57.67 18.16 16.18
CA ILE A 161 -57.29 17.43 14.95
C ILE A 161 -57.53 15.93 15.12
N ILE A 162 -57.31 15.41 16.33
CA ILE A 162 -57.62 14.03 16.70
C ILE A 162 -59.14 13.78 16.70
N GLU A 163 -59.97 14.76 17.07
CA GLU A 163 -61.44 14.65 16.99
C GLU A 163 -61.96 14.57 15.55
N ASP A 164 -61.34 15.29 14.60
CA ASP A 164 -61.72 15.24 13.18
C ASP A 164 -61.22 13.94 12.50
N ILE A 165 -60.05 13.42 12.90
CA ILE A 165 -59.52 12.13 12.46
C ILE A 165 -60.34 10.97 13.07
N ASN A 166 -60.70 11.02 14.35
CA ASN A 166 -61.52 9.99 15.00
C ASN A 166 -62.97 9.97 14.52
N LYS A 167 -63.54 11.09 14.08
CA LYS A 167 -64.85 11.13 13.40
C LYS A 167 -64.82 10.47 12.02
N LEU A 168 -63.68 10.53 11.33
CA LEU A 168 -63.49 9.86 10.03
C LEU A 168 -63.15 8.37 10.18
N LEU A 169 -62.50 7.96 11.28
CA LEU A 169 -62.06 6.58 11.52
C LEU A 169 -63.04 5.71 12.36
N ALA A 170 -64.25 6.20 12.68
CA ALA A 170 -65.22 5.46 13.49
C ALA A 170 -65.93 4.31 12.73
N LYS A 171 -65.19 3.23 12.44
CA LYS A 171 -65.66 1.84 12.55
C LYS A 171 -64.55 1.00 13.21
N PRO A 172 -64.86 0.06 14.13
CA PRO A 172 -63.88 -0.45 15.09
C PRO A 172 -62.83 -1.40 14.49
N MET A 173 -61.55 -1.04 14.57
CA MET A 173 -60.39 -1.91 14.32
C MET A 173 -60.11 -2.89 15.47
N SER A 174 -61.08 -3.73 15.86
CA SER A 174 -60.85 -4.83 16.83
C SER A 174 -61.14 -6.24 16.31
N LYS A 175 -61.27 -6.40 14.98
CA LYS A 175 -61.35 -7.71 14.31
C LYS A 175 -60.64 -7.71 12.95
N TYR A 176 -59.32 -7.56 12.93
CA TYR A 176 -58.54 -7.90 11.74
C TYR A 176 -57.24 -8.60 12.15
N ASN A 177 -57.24 -9.94 12.01
CA ASN A 177 -56.01 -10.71 11.80
C ASN A 177 -55.30 -10.13 10.56
N PHE A 178 -54.00 -9.90 10.65
CA PHE A 178 -53.16 -9.60 9.49
C PHE A 178 -53.17 -10.79 8.53
N GLY A 179 -54.11 -10.73 7.60
CA GLY A 179 -54.46 -11.77 6.65
C GLY A 179 -55.76 -11.41 5.90
N LYS A 180 -55.83 -10.20 5.32
CA LYS A 180 -56.60 -9.77 4.13
C LYS A 180 -56.83 -8.24 4.11
N HIS A 181 -56.50 -7.64 2.97
CA HIS A 181 -56.91 -6.34 2.40
C HIS A 181 -57.52 -5.28 3.33
N VAL A 182 -56.71 -4.25 3.65
CA VAL A 182 -57.21 -2.87 3.68
C VAL A 182 -57.66 -2.53 2.25
N ASP A 183 -58.80 -1.88 2.08
CA ASP A 183 -59.22 -1.40 0.76
C ASP A 183 -58.22 -0.33 0.30
N SER A 184 -57.27 -0.74 -0.54
CA SER A 184 -56.11 0.04 -0.94
C SER A 184 -56.49 1.37 -1.57
N LYS A 185 -57.73 1.49 -2.10
CA LYS A 185 -58.22 2.70 -2.77
C LYS A 185 -58.51 3.87 -1.83
N GLU A 186 -58.98 3.64 -0.61
CA GLU A 186 -59.29 4.75 0.33
C GLU A 186 -58.02 5.32 0.97
N PHE A 187 -57.07 4.46 1.34
CA PHE A 187 -55.75 4.87 1.82
C PHE A 187 -54.98 5.63 0.73
N GLU A 188 -54.98 5.13 -0.51
CA GLU A 188 -54.31 5.79 -1.63
C GLU A 188 -54.98 7.12 -2.01
N SER A 189 -56.31 7.21 -1.92
CA SER A 189 -57.05 8.46 -2.15
C SER A 189 -56.72 9.53 -1.09
N LEU A 190 -56.60 9.14 0.18
CA LEU A 190 -56.21 10.03 1.26
C LEU A 190 -54.74 10.47 1.15
N LYS A 191 -53.85 9.52 0.85
CA LYS A 191 -52.43 9.78 0.55
C LYS A 191 -52.30 10.80 -0.57
N ASN A 192 -52.99 10.61 -1.69
CA ASN A 192 -52.96 11.54 -2.82
C ASN A 192 -53.45 12.96 -2.47
N LYS A 193 -54.47 13.09 -1.62
CA LYS A 193 -54.94 14.41 -1.14
C LYS A 193 -53.92 15.11 -0.24
N ILE A 194 -53.25 14.36 0.63
CA ILE A 194 -52.21 14.88 1.53
C ILE A 194 -50.98 15.30 0.70
N MET A 195 -50.56 14.47 -0.26
CA MET A 195 -49.47 14.77 -1.19
C MET A 195 -49.77 16.04 -2.01
N ALA A 196 -50.97 16.15 -2.58
CA ALA A 196 -51.40 17.35 -3.31
C ALA A 196 -51.39 18.62 -2.44
N LYS A 197 -51.73 18.50 -1.14
CA LYS A 197 -51.66 19.62 -0.20
C LYS A 197 -50.21 20.03 0.10
N ILE A 198 -49.30 19.06 0.25
CA ILE A 198 -47.86 19.33 0.42
C ILE A 198 -47.30 20.01 -0.82
N GLU A 199 -47.59 19.49 -2.01
CA GLU A 199 -47.19 20.07 -3.29
C GLU A 199 -47.72 21.50 -3.45
N GLN A 200 -49.00 21.73 -3.15
CA GLN A 200 -49.60 23.07 -3.18
C GLN A 200 -48.91 24.03 -2.21
N SER A 201 -48.64 23.60 -0.97
CA SER A 201 -47.92 24.42 0.01
C SER A 201 -46.47 24.71 -0.42
N ILE A 202 -45.82 23.80 -1.14
CA ILE A 202 -44.48 24.04 -1.72
C ILE A 202 -44.57 25.07 -2.85
N LEU A 203 -45.51 24.90 -3.79
CA LEU A 203 -45.73 25.81 -4.93
C LEU A 203 -46.10 27.24 -4.47
N GLU A 204 -46.88 27.35 -3.40
CA GLU A 204 -47.30 28.64 -2.81
C GLU A 204 -46.27 29.21 -1.81
N GLY A 205 -45.08 28.61 -1.70
CA GLY A 205 -43.96 29.09 -0.88
C GLY A 205 -44.13 28.90 0.62
N ARG A 206 -45.17 28.17 1.08
CA ARG A 206 -45.43 27.84 2.48
C ARG A 206 -44.64 26.60 2.93
N LEU A 207 -43.32 26.71 2.85
CA LEU A 207 -42.39 25.59 3.14
C LEU A 207 -42.43 25.14 4.62
N TYR A 208 -42.79 26.02 5.55
CA TYR A 208 -42.95 25.67 6.98
C TYR A 208 -44.15 24.74 7.19
N GLU A 209 -45.29 25.04 6.56
CA GLU A 209 -46.49 24.21 6.60
C GLU A 209 -46.22 22.84 5.97
N ALA A 210 -45.54 22.81 4.82
CA ALA A 210 -45.12 21.55 4.17
C ALA A 210 -44.22 20.70 5.09
N LYS A 211 -43.28 21.31 5.81
CA LYS A 211 -42.43 20.61 6.79
C LYS A 211 -43.20 20.03 7.97
N GLN A 212 -44.17 20.77 8.50
CA GLN A 212 -45.02 20.28 9.58
C GLN A 212 -45.81 19.06 9.13
N ILE A 213 -46.45 19.14 7.96
CA ILE A 213 -47.22 18.01 7.39
C ILE A 213 -46.31 16.79 7.16
N VAL A 214 -45.11 16.97 6.58
CA VAL A 214 -44.15 15.86 6.39
C VAL A 214 -43.68 15.26 7.72
N SER A 215 -43.53 16.07 8.76
CA SER A 215 -43.16 15.59 10.10
C SER A 215 -44.26 14.75 10.74
N GLU A 216 -45.53 15.11 10.52
CA GLU A 216 -46.69 14.36 11.01
C GLU A 216 -46.89 13.02 10.28
N LEU A 217 -46.33 12.89 9.07
CA LEU A 217 -46.37 11.66 8.26
C LEU A 217 -45.21 10.69 8.55
N GLU A 218 -44.23 11.10 9.37
CA GLU A 218 -43.13 10.21 9.78
C GLU A 218 -43.69 9.01 10.57
N GLY A 219 -43.50 7.80 10.04
CA GLY A 219 -44.04 6.56 10.62
C GLY A 219 -45.39 6.11 10.03
N ILE A 220 -45.99 6.90 9.13
CA ILE A 220 -47.22 6.55 8.40
C ILE A 220 -46.91 6.17 6.93
N LEU A 221 -46.03 6.93 6.27
CA LEU A 221 -45.61 6.66 4.87
C LEU A 221 -44.32 5.82 4.79
N PRO A 222 -44.06 5.16 3.64
CA PRO A 222 -42.77 4.54 3.35
C PRO A 222 -41.62 5.53 3.53
N THR A 223 -40.51 5.06 4.09
CA THR A 223 -39.36 5.90 4.42
C THR A 223 -38.74 6.57 3.18
N SER A 224 -38.81 5.93 2.01
CA SER A 224 -38.36 6.50 0.73
C SER A 224 -39.17 7.75 0.33
N GLU A 225 -40.50 7.71 0.44
CA GLU A 225 -41.39 8.83 0.09
C GLU A 225 -41.18 10.03 1.03
N ILE A 226 -41.00 9.79 2.33
CA ILE A 226 -40.69 10.85 3.31
C ILE A 226 -39.38 11.56 2.96
N HIS A 227 -38.34 10.78 2.62
CA HIS A 227 -37.06 11.34 2.21
C HIS A 227 -37.15 12.10 0.87
N ASN A 228 -37.96 11.62 -0.08
CA ASN A 228 -38.24 12.34 -1.32
C ASN A 228 -38.87 13.73 -1.03
N LEU A 229 -39.93 13.77 -0.22
CA LEU A 229 -40.61 15.02 0.15
C LEU A 229 -39.70 16.01 0.87
N LYS A 230 -38.88 15.54 1.82
CA LYS A 230 -37.88 16.38 2.49
C LYS A 230 -36.84 16.91 1.53
N GLY A 231 -36.40 16.09 0.58
CA GLY A 231 -35.49 16.49 -0.47
C GLY A 231 -36.08 17.61 -1.33
N ILE A 232 -37.34 17.46 -1.77
CA ILE A 232 -38.05 18.48 -2.55
C ILE A 232 -38.16 19.79 -1.77
N ILE A 233 -38.58 19.74 -0.49
CA ILE A 233 -38.65 20.94 0.36
C ILE A 233 -37.27 21.61 0.44
N ALA A 234 -36.20 20.84 0.69
CA ALA A 234 -34.84 21.37 0.76
C ALA A 234 -34.37 21.97 -0.58
N PHE A 235 -34.78 21.39 -1.71
CA PHE A 235 -34.51 21.91 -3.05
C PHE A 235 -35.15 23.29 -3.26
N TYR A 236 -36.42 23.46 -2.92
CA TYR A 236 -37.10 24.76 -2.99
C TYR A 236 -36.56 25.78 -1.97
N GLU A 237 -35.97 25.33 -0.85
CA GLU A 237 -35.19 26.18 0.05
C GLU A 237 -33.80 26.56 -0.49
N LYS A 238 -33.43 26.10 -1.69
CA LYS A 238 -32.10 26.26 -2.30
C LYS A 238 -30.97 25.66 -1.46
N LYS A 239 -31.29 24.65 -0.64
CA LYS A 239 -30.31 23.88 0.16
C LYS A 239 -29.98 22.59 -0.57
N TYR A 240 -29.32 22.72 -1.72
CA TYR A 240 -29.09 21.60 -2.65
C TYR A 240 -28.32 20.42 -2.02
N ASP A 241 -27.32 20.67 -1.16
CA ASP A 241 -26.60 19.59 -0.46
C ASP A 241 -27.47 18.82 0.55
N VAL A 242 -28.45 19.51 1.15
CA VAL A 242 -29.42 18.87 2.04
C VAL A 242 -30.41 18.06 1.23
N ALA A 243 -30.88 18.61 0.11
CA ALA A 243 -31.77 17.91 -0.83
C ALA A 243 -31.12 16.62 -1.35
N GLU A 244 -29.88 16.71 -1.85
CA GLU A 244 -29.08 15.58 -2.32
C GLU A 244 -28.99 14.47 -1.25
N ARG A 245 -28.69 14.85 -0.01
CA ARG A 245 -28.53 13.90 1.10
C ARG A 245 -29.84 13.19 1.44
N GLU A 246 -30.96 13.90 1.44
CA GLU A 246 -32.27 13.32 1.71
C GLU A 246 -32.71 12.40 0.56
N PHE A 247 -32.55 12.82 -0.70
CA PHE A 247 -32.81 11.95 -1.84
C PHE A 247 -31.97 10.67 -1.83
N LYS A 248 -30.65 10.78 -1.60
CA LYS A 248 -29.77 9.61 -1.47
C LYS A 248 -30.19 8.67 -0.34
N LYS A 249 -30.68 9.20 0.79
CA LYS A 249 -31.27 8.36 1.86
C LYS A 249 -32.54 7.65 1.39
N GLY A 250 -33.40 8.32 0.64
CA GLY A 250 -34.60 7.70 0.07
C GLY A 250 -34.26 6.51 -0.83
N LEU A 251 -33.20 6.62 -1.64
CA LEU A 251 -32.69 5.52 -2.47
C LEU A 251 -32.11 4.34 -1.68
N LEU A 252 -31.74 4.51 -0.40
CA LEU A 252 -31.33 3.39 0.45
C LEU A 252 -32.52 2.49 0.82
N TYR A 253 -33.74 3.04 0.82
CA TYR A 253 -34.98 2.31 1.11
C TYR A 253 -35.65 1.78 -0.16
N ASP A 254 -35.61 2.56 -1.24
CA ASP A 254 -36.14 2.19 -2.56
C ASP A 254 -35.20 2.68 -3.65
N ASN A 255 -34.34 1.77 -4.14
CA ASN A 255 -33.35 2.07 -5.18
C ASN A 255 -33.92 2.05 -6.60
N SER A 256 -35.22 1.85 -6.75
CA SER A 256 -35.95 1.88 -8.03
C SER A 256 -36.85 3.12 -8.18
N ASN A 257 -36.80 4.04 -7.21
CA ASN A 257 -37.67 5.20 -7.17
C ASN A 257 -37.32 6.25 -8.24
N SER A 258 -38.09 6.29 -9.32
CA SER A 258 -37.87 7.18 -10.47
C SER A 258 -37.98 8.67 -10.12
N ASP A 259 -38.89 9.05 -9.22
CA ASP A 259 -39.06 10.45 -8.79
C ASP A 259 -37.82 10.96 -8.05
N ILE A 260 -37.25 10.16 -7.16
CA ILE A 260 -36.03 10.52 -6.43
C ILE A 260 -34.85 10.70 -7.40
N TYR A 261 -34.71 9.82 -8.39
CA TYR A 261 -33.69 9.97 -9.43
C TYR A 261 -33.90 11.24 -10.27
N TYR A 262 -35.13 11.54 -10.66
CA TYR A 262 -35.44 12.77 -11.41
C TYR A 262 -35.07 14.01 -10.59
N ASN A 263 -35.47 14.03 -9.31
CA ASN A 263 -35.18 15.13 -8.41
C ASN A 263 -33.67 15.29 -8.13
N LEU A 264 -32.91 14.20 -8.04
CA LEU A 264 -31.45 14.25 -8.01
C LEU A 264 -30.89 14.87 -9.29
N GLY A 265 -31.42 14.50 -10.46
CA GLY A 265 -31.09 15.13 -11.74
C GLY A 265 -31.24 16.65 -11.69
N CYS A 266 -32.38 17.14 -11.20
CA CYS A 266 -32.64 18.57 -11.00
C CYS A 266 -31.65 19.22 -10.02
N VAL A 267 -31.32 18.55 -8.91
CA VAL A 267 -30.32 19.05 -7.94
C VAL A 267 -28.96 19.26 -8.61
N TYR A 268 -28.47 18.29 -9.37
CA TYR A 268 -27.16 18.40 -10.03
C TYR A 268 -27.17 19.40 -11.19
N GLU A 269 -28.30 19.54 -11.91
CA GLU A 269 -28.47 20.57 -12.93
C GLU A 269 -28.39 21.98 -12.32
N GLU A 270 -29.04 22.22 -11.18
CA GLU A 270 -28.98 23.50 -10.45
C GLU A 270 -27.58 23.79 -9.88
N LYS A 271 -26.85 22.76 -9.42
CA LYS A 271 -25.41 22.87 -9.06
C LYS A 271 -24.52 23.09 -10.30
N GLY A 272 -25.10 22.98 -11.50
CA GLY A 272 -24.45 23.09 -12.80
C GLY A 272 -23.55 21.90 -13.14
N ILE A 273 -23.64 20.81 -12.41
CA ILE A 273 -22.86 19.57 -12.56
C ILE A 273 -23.60 18.67 -13.57
N ILE A 274 -23.38 18.95 -14.86
CA ILE A 274 -24.23 18.41 -15.92
C ILE A 274 -24.01 16.90 -16.14
N SER A 275 -22.79 16.38 -15.92
CA SER A 275 -22.52 14.94 -16.07
C SER A 275 -23.29 14.07 -15.07
N GLU A 276 -23.40 14.50 -13.82
CA GLU A 276 -24.07 13.74 -12.78
C GLU A 276 -25.59 13.85 -12.97
N ALA A 277 -26.08 15.03 -13.37
CA ALA A 277 -27.45 15.20 -13.82
C ALA A 277 -27.76 14.21 -14.96
N ALA A 278 -26.86 14.09 -15.96
CA ALA A 278 -26.91 13.11 -17.06
C ALA A 278 -27.34 11.71 -16.63
N VAL A 279 -26.64 11.22 -15.61
CA VAL A 279 -26.81 9.87 -15.08
C VAL A 279 -28.14 9.73 -14.37
N TYR A 280 -28.48 10.69 -13.50
CA TYR A 280 -29.69 10.59 -12.67
C TYR A 280 -30.99 10.72 -13.47
N PHE A 281 -31.04 11.59 -14.48
CA PHE A 281 -32.19 11.65 -15.37
C PHE A 281 -32.34 10.37 -16.22
N ALA A 282 -31.23 9.78 -16.67
CA ALA A 282 -31.27 8.49 -17.38
C ALA A 282 -31.82 7.35 -16.50
N LEU A 283 -31.45 7.33 -15.22
CA LEU A 283 -31.98 6.38 -14.25
C LEU A 283 -33.47 6.61 -13.96
N ALA A 284 -33.91 7.85 -13.86
CA ALA A 284 -35.32 8.18 -13.65
C ALA A 284 -36.20 7.59 -14.75
N GLU A 285 -35.80 7.78 -16.01
CA GLU A 285 -36.50 7.21 -17.17
C GLU A 285 -36.42 5.69 -17.24
N LYS A 286 -35.31 5.09 -16.79
CA LYS A 286 -35.18 3.63 -16.74
C LYS A 286 -36.25 2.98 -15.87
N PHE A 287 -36.62 3.63 -14.76
CA PHE A 287 -37.57 3.10 -13.80
C PHE A 287 -39.01 3.64 -13.98
N SER A 288 -39.25 4.56 -14.94
CA SER A 288 -40.62 5.02 -15.26
C SER A 288 -40.74 5.57 -16.69
N GLU A 289 -41.67 4.99 -17.47
CA GLU A 289 -42.04 5.45 -18.82
C GLU A 289 -42.86 6.77 -18.81
N SER A 290 -43.52 7.12 -17.69
CA SER A 290 -44.37 8.33 -17.63
C SER A 290 -43.57 9.64 -17.65
N ILE A 291 -42.28 9.58 -17.31
CA ILE A 291 -41.36 10.73 -17.30
C ILE A 291 -40.96 11.13 -18.74
N GLU A 292 -41.04 10.22 -19.72
CA GLU A 292 -40.77 10.56 -21.14
C GLU A 292 -41.74 11.62 -21.70
N ASN A 293 -42.96 11.70 -21.16
CA ASN A 293 -44.05 12.53 -21.70
C ASN A 293 -44.29 13.85 -20.95
N SER A 294 -43.68 14.06 -19.77
CA SER A 294 -43.94 15.24 -18.93
C SER A 294 -42.92 16.39 -19.10
N GLY A 295 -41.77 16.14 -19.75
CA GLY A 295 -40.70 17.12 -19.95
C GLY A 295 -40.68 17.76 -21.34
N GLU A 296 -41.45 18.83 -21.57
CA GLU A 296 -41.30 19.66 -22.77
C GLU A 296 -39.88 20.27 -22.86
N LYS A 297 -39.08 19.83 -23.86
CA LYS A 297 -38.18 20.61 -24.74
C LYS A 297 -37.22 21.68 -24.17
N LYS A 298 -36.97 21.78 -22.85
CA LYS A 298 -36.08 22.81 -22.27
C LYS A 298 -34.80 22.32 -21.60
N ASN A 299 -34.60 21.02 -21.41
CA ASN A 299 -33.39 20.53 -20.72
C ASN A 299 -32.15 20.67 -21.61
N ILE A 300 -31.05 21.14 -21.00
CA ILE A 300 -29.73 21.31 -21.63
C ILE A 300 -29.20 20.00 -22.23
N PHE A 301 -29.72 18.86 -21.74
CA PHE A 301 -29.50 17.50 -22.21
C PHE A 301 -29.58 17.30 -23.72
N TYR A 302 -30.63 17.80 -24.36
CA TYR A 302 -30.85 17.55 -25.79
C TYR A 302 -29.83 18.27 -26.67
N GLN A 303 -29.07 19.21 -26.10
CA GLN A 303 -28.07 20.00 -26.83
C GLN A 303 -26.72 19.26 -26.95
N TYR A 304 -26.45 18.25 -26.13
CA TYR A 304 -25.14 17.57 -26.08
C TYR A 304 -25.26 16.07 -26.41
N PRO A 305 -24.70 15.60 -27.55
CA PRO A 305 -24.80 14.21 -28.00
C PRO A 305 -24.33 13.16 -26.99
N ILE A 306 -23.35 13.49 -26.14
CA ILE A 306 -22.81 12.56 -25.15
C ILE A 306 -23.85 12.14 -24.10
N PHE A 307 -24.74 13.05 -23.69
CA PHE A 307 -25.77 12.75 -22.70
C PHE A 307 -26.90 11.94 -23.30
N ASN A 308 -27.24 12.18 -24.57
CA ASN A 308 -28.18 11.31 -25.29
C ASN A 308 -27.64 9.89 -25.39
N ARG A 309 -26.36 9.71 -25.73
CA ARG A 309 -25.72 8.39 -25.75
C ARG A 309 -25.74 7.73 -24.36
N LEU A 310 -25.29 8.46 -23.33
CA LEU A 310 -25.26 7.97 -21.95
C LEU A 310 -26.65 7.52 -21.46
N ARG A 311 -27.67 8.32 -21.76
CA ARG A 311 -29.07 8.03 -21.47
C ARG A 311 -29.55 6.74 -22.13
N GLU A 312 -29.34 6.61 -23.44
CA GLU A 312 -29.72 5.41 -24.20
C GLU A 312 -28.98 4.16 -23.71
N ASP A 313 -27.72 4.31 -23.33
CA ASP A 313 -26.90 3.22 -22.79
C ASP A 313 -27.42 2.77 -21.42
N ILE A 314 -27.66 3.69 -20.49
CA ILE A 314 -28.16 3.38 -19.13
C ILE A 314 -29.53 2.71 -19.15
N LYS A 315 -30.43 3.14 -20.05
CA LYS A 315 -31.76 2.53 -20.21
C LYS A 315 -31.69 1.08 -20.65
N LYS A 316 -30.73 0.74 -21.52
CA LYS A 316 -30.56 -0.62 -22.07
C LYS A 316 -29.85 -1.58 -21.12
N ILE A 317 -29.21 -1.08 -20.06
CA ILE A 317 -28.48 -1.91 -19.10
C ILE A 317 -29.39 -2.85 -18.35
N LYS A 318 -29.08 -4.14 -18.44
CA LYS A 318 -29.63 -5.16 -17.55
C LYS A 318 -28.77 -5.22 -16.29
N PRO A 319 -29.36 -5.11 -15.07
CA PRO A 319 -28.60 -5.21 -13.84
C PRO A 319 -27.79 -6.51 -13.77
N LYS A 320 -26.51 -6.40 -13.38
CA LYS A 320 -25.61 -7.53 -13.10
C LYS A 320 -25.12 -7.49 -11.64
N ASN A 321 -24.51 -8.59 -11.22
CA ASN A 321 -23.95 -8.74 -9.88
C ASN A 321 -22.41 -8.74 -9.94
N TYR A 322 -21.78 -7.67 -9.49
CA TYR A 322 -20.32 -7.51 -9.51
C TYR A 322 -19.68 -7.86 -8.16
N ILE A 323 -18.69 -8.73 -8.16
CA ILE A 323 -17.79 -8.98 -7.02
C ILE A 323 -16.41 -8.43 -7.38
N ILE A 324 -16.01 -7.34 -6.73
CA ILE A 324 -14.73 -6.66 -6.98
C ILE A 324 -13.71 -7.14 -5.96
N LEU A 325 -12.70 -7.88 -6.43
CA LEU A 325 -11.50 -8.23 -5.67
C LEU A 325 -10.53 -7.05 -5.78
N SER A 326 -10.53 -6.19 -4.77
CA SER A 326 -9.83 -4.90 -4.81
C SER A 326 -8.34 -5.01 -4.50
N SER A 327 -7.54 -4.13 -5.12
CA SER A 327 -6.12 -3.95 -4.77
C SER A 327 -5.89 -3.12 -3.49
N CYS A 328 -6.91 -2.39 -3.04
CA CYS A 328 -6.84 -1.49 -1.90
C CYS A 328 -8.03 -1.64 -0.95
N ARG A 329 -7.84 -1.32 0.33
CA ARG A 329 -8.92 -1.29 1.32
C ARG A 329 -9.83 -0.10 1.08
N TRP A 330 -11.11 -0.26 1.43
CA TRP A 330 -12.03 0.87 1.47
C TRP A 330 -11.58 1.90 2.50
N GLY A 331 -11.42 3.16 2.09
CA GLY A 331 -10.91 4.23 2.95
C GLY A 331 -11.05 5.62 2.33
N SER A 332 -10.44 6.62 2.98
CA SER A 332 -10.52 8.04 2.59
C SER A 332 -9.63 8.42 1.41
N MET A 333 -8.64 7.60 1.06
CA MET A 333 -7.85 7.74 -0.17
C MET A 333 -8.52 6.93 -1.27
N LEU A 334 -9.32 7.60 -2.09
CA LEU A 334 -9.98 6.97 -3.23
C LEU A 334 -8.96 6.58 -4.30
N GLN A 335 -9.26 5.47 -4.97
CA GLN A 335 -8.43 4.85 -6.00
C GLN A 335 -9.37 4.22 -7.03
N ARG A 336 -8.82 3.81 -8.18
CA ARG A 336 -9.59 3.23 -9.29
C ARG A 336 -10.62 2.15 -8.87
N PRO A 337 -10.30 1.13 -8.03
CA PRO A 337 -11.29 0.14 -7.61
C PRO A 337 -12.51 0.75 -6.92
N HIS A 338 -12.30 1.79 -6.08
CA HIS A 338 -13.37 2.50 -5.40
C HIS A 338 -14.28 3.23 -6.37
N HIS A 339 -13.69 3.94 -7.33
CA HIS A 339 -14.47 4.71 -8.30
C HIS A 339 -15.25 3.81 -9.26
N ILE A 340 -14.64 2.72 -9.75
CA ILE A 340 -15.34 1.73 -10.59
C ILE A 340 -16.48 1.07 -9.82
N ALA A 341 -16.27 0.70 -8.55
CA ALA A 341 -17.32 0.12 -7.71
C ALA A 341 -18.52 1.06 -7.55
N LYS A 342 -18.26 2.33 -7.22
CA LYS A 342 -19.31 3.35 -7.07
C LYS A 342 -20.03 3.60 -8.39
N ALA A 343 -19.29 3.73 -9.50
CA ALA A 343 -19.88 3.97 -10.81
C ALA A 343 -20.73 2.79 -11.32
N LEU A 344 -20.30 1.54 -11.08
CA LEU A 344 -21.10 0.34 -11.39
C LEU A 344 -22.39 0.30 -10.57
N ALA A 345 -22.34 0.64 -9.29
CA ALA A 345 -23.52 0.72 -8.43
C ALA A 345 -24.45 1.86 -8.90
N GLN A 346 -23.88 3.00 -9.28
CA GLN A 346 -24.62 4.18 -9.75
C GLN A 346 -25.45 3.89 -10.99
N ILE A 347 -24.99 3.05 -11.93
CA ILE A 347 -25.76 2.66 -13.12
C ILE A 347 -26.75 1.49 -12.88
N GLY A 348 -26.98 1.12 -11.61
CA GLY A 348 -28.02 0.17 -11.20
C GLY A 348 -27.58 -1.28 -11.05
N ASN A 349 -26.28 -1.56 -10.88
CA ASN A 349 -25.79 -2.92 -10.60
C ASN A 349 -25.68 -3.20 -9.09
N ASN A 350 -25.74 -4.48 -8.72
CA ASN A 350 -25.39 -4.91 -7.36
C ASN A 350 -23.87 -5.06 -7.26
N VAL A 351 -23.22 -4.32 -6.35
CA VAL A 351 -21.77 -4.31 -6.24
C VAL A 351 -21.31 -4.76 -4.85
N TYR A 352 -20.44 -5.77 -4.83
CA TYR A 352 -19.82 -6.35 -3.66
C TYR A 352 -18.31 -6.08 -3.74
N PHE A 353 -17.78 -5.25 -2.84
CA PHE A 353 -16.38 -4.86 -2.80
C PHE A 353 -15.64 -5.66 -1.73
N ILE A 354 -14.64 -6.44 -2.13
CA ILE A 354 -13.85 -7.27 -1.23
C ILE A 354 -12.46 -6.66 -1.09
N SER A 355 -12.17 -6.15 0.10
CA SER A 355 -10.88 -5.53 0.41
C SER A 355 -9.75 -6.57 0.46
N PRO A 356 -8.48 -6.17 0.28
CA PRO A 356 -7.34 -7.04 0.56
C PRO A 356 -7.39 -7.56 2.01
N PRO A 357 -7.03 -8.83 2.26
CA PRO A 357 -7.16 -9.42 3.58
C PRO A 357 -6.34 -8.66 4.64
N ILE A 358 -6.86 -8.57 5.85
CA ILE A 358 -6.07 -8.13 7.02
C ILE A 358 -5.32 -9.33 7.59
N SER A 359 -4.07 -9.13 8.00
CA SER A 359 -3.23 -10.19 8.57
C SER A 359 -3.34 -10.18 10.10
N VAL A 360 -3.53 -11.34 10.70
CA VAL A 360 -3.62 -11.53 12.16
C VAL A 360 -2.69 -12.68 12.57
N GLU A 361 -1.76 -12.43 13.50
CA GLU A 361 -0.91 -13.46 14.12
C GLU A 361 -1.68 -14.11 15.28
N PHE A 362 -1.65 -15.43 15.38
CA PHE A 362 -2.44 -16.14 16.41
C PHE A 362 -1.66 -17.31 17.04
N GLU A 363 -1.66 -17.39 18.37
CA GLU A 363 -0.86 -18.36 19.14
C GLU A 363 -1.64 -19.64 19.54
N GLU A 364 -2.96 -19.56 19.73
CA GLU A 364 -3.83 -20.68 20.19
C GLU A 364 -4.64 -21.36 19.06
N GLU A 365 -5.49 -22.35 19.37
CA GLU A 365 -6.39 -22.99 18.39
C GLU A 365 -7.65 -22.14 18.14
N LEU A 366 -7.92 -21.79 16.87
CA LEU A 366 -9.07 -20.98 16.45
C LEU A 366 -10.32 -21.83 16.18
N ILE A 367 -11.49 -21.31 16.59
CA ILE A 367 -12.81 -21.83 16.16
C ILE A 367 -13.26 -21.08 14.90
N TYR A 368 -13.00 -21.67 13.73
CA TYR A 368 -13.15 -21.07 12.40
C TYR A 368 -14.57 -20.57 12.05
N GLY A 369 -15.63 -21.22 12.56
CA GLY A 369 -17.02 -20.91 12.18
C GLY A 369 -17.53 -19.52 12.58
N ASN A 370 -16.98 -18.92 13.64
CA ASN A 370 -17.42 -17.60 14.12
C ASN A 370 -16.89 -16.43 13.27
N ILE A 371 -15.76 -16.64 12.56
CA ILE A 371 -15.07 -15.57 11.82
C ILE A 371 -15.90 -15.13 10.61
N MET A 372 -16.39 -16.09 9.81
CA MET A 372 -17.20 -15.79 8.63
C MET A 372 -18.50 -15.07 8.98
N LYS A 373 -19.18 -15.50 10.05
CA LYS A 373 -20.39 -14.83 10.54
C LYS A 373 -20.13 -13.38 10.94
N ASN A 374 -18.99 -13.13 11.59
CA ASN A 374 -18.58 -11.77 11.99
C ASN A 374 -18.22 -10.90 10.77
N ILE A 375 -17.51 -11.43 9.78
CA ILE A 375 -17.20 -10.68 8.54
C ILE A 375 -18.49 -10.25 7.83
N LEU A 376 -19.46 -11.15 7.72
CA LEU A 376 -20.74 -10.86 7.06
C LEU A 376 -21.58 -9.86 7.87
N SER A 377 -21.61 -9.97 9.19
CA SER A 377 -22.39 -9.05 10.05
C SER A 377 -21.77 -7.65 10.18
N GLN A 378 -20.47 -7.51 9.92
CA GLN A 378 -19.74 -6.25 9.92
C GLN A 378 -19.64 -5.60 8.52
N GLY A 379 -20.23 -6.21 7.49
CA GLY A 379 -20.30 -5.61 6.16
C GLY A 379 -20.99 -4.25 6.20
N ILE A 380 -20.45 -3.27 5.47
CA ILE A 380 -21.01 -1.92 5.38
C ILE A 380 -21.50 -1.63 3.97
N CYS A 381 -22.50 -0.77 3.83
CA CYS A 381 -22.97 -0.28 2.52
C CYS A 381 -22.66 1.21 2.40
N VAL A 382 -21.90 1.59 1.37
CA VAL A 382 -21.58 2.99 1.08
C VAL A 382 -21.94 3.28 -0.37
N GLU A 383 -22.87 4.21 -0.60
CA GLU A 383 -23.32 4.62 -1.94
C GLU A 383 -23.71 3.42 -2.85
N GLY A 384 -24.41 2.44 -2.28
CA GLY A 384 -24.86 1.24 -3.00
C GLY A 384 -23.81 0.13 -3.14
N VAL A 385 -22.58 0.34 -2.64
CA VAL A 385 -21.50 -0.67 -2.64
C VAL A 385 -21.47 -1.41 -1.31
N LYS A 386 -21.66 -2.74 -1.35
CA LYS A 386 -21.57 -3.63 -0.17
C LYS A 386 -20.12 -4.05 0.05
N ILE A 387 -19.50 -3.65 1.15
CA ILE A 387 -18.07 -3.78 1.40
C ILE A 387 -17.80 -4.84 2.47
N TYR A 388 -16.85 -5.74 2.20
CA TYR A 388 -16.43 -6.79 3.12
C TYR A 388 -14.91 -6.85 3.27
N GLN A 389 -14.45 -7.24 4.46
CA GLN A 389 -13.04 -7.32 4.85
C GLN A 389 -12.64 -8.76 5.19
N PRO A 390 -11.94 -9.48 4.30
CA PRO A 390 -11.38 -10.80 4.60
C PRO A 390 -10.26 -10.75 5.64
N ILE A 391 -9.96 -11.91 6.23
CA ILE A 391 -8.94 -12.10 7.25
C ILE A 391 -7.99 -13.23 6.79
N CYS A 392 -6.69 -13.02 6.97
CA CYS A 392 -5.63 -14.01 6.78
C CYS A 392 -4.94 -14.24 8.13
N VAL A 393 -4.90 -15.50 8.57
CA VAL A 393 -4.35 -15.89 9.87
C VAL A 393 -2.95 -16.49 9.67
N TYR A 394 -2.00 -15.98 10.44
CA TYR A 394 -0.60 -16.40 10.45
C TYR A 394 -0.24 -17.09 11.77
N LYS A 395 0.66 -18.08 11.67
CA LYS A 395 1.34 -18.72 12.81
C LYS A 395 2.80 -18.97 12.48
N GLY A 396 3.70 -18.31 13.20
CA GLY A 396 5.14 -18.43 12.97
C GLY A 396 5.55 -17.96 11.57
N GLY A 397 4.90 -16.91 11.07
CA GLY A 397 5.15 -16.35 9.74
C GLY A 397 4.59 -17.15 8.55
N LYS A 398 3.82 -18.22 8.80
CA LYS A 398 3.13 -19.00 7.76
C LYS A 398 1.63 -18.75 7.80
N VAL A 399 1.01 -18.59 6.63
CA VAL A 399 -0.45 -18.54 6.50
C VAL A 399 -1.03 -19.91 6.86
N VAL A 400 -1.87 -19.95 7.88
CA VAL A 400 -2.57 -21.18 8.31
C VAL A 400 -3.98 -21.22 7.73
N TYR A 401 -4.64 -20.07 7.59
CA TYR A 401 -6.01 -19.99 7.08
C TYR A 401 -6.28 -18.61 6.47
N SER A 402 -7.12 -18.56 5.44
CA SER A 402 -7.60 -17.30 4.85
C SER A 402 -9.08 -17.42 4.51
N THR A 403 -9.88 -16.45 4.96
CA THR A 403 -11.32 -16.41 4.64
C THR A 403 -11.62 -15.88 3.25
N TYR A 404 -10.61 -15.53 2.45
CA TYR A 404 -10.83 -14.83 1.18
C TYR A 404 -11.62 -15.68 0.18
N VAL A 405 -11.20 -16.93 -0.04
CA VAL A 405 -11.90 -17.86 -0.93
C VAL A 405 -13.31 -18.17 -0.40
N ASP A 406 -13.41 -18.50 0.88
CA ASP A 406 -14.69 -18.85 1.52
C ASP A 406 -15.71 -17.71 1.46
N LEU A 407 -15.27 -16.46 1.64
CA LEU A 407 -16.13 -15.29 1.54
C LEU A 407 -16.63 -15.07 0.12
N VAL A 408 -15.74 -15.13 -0.87
CA VAL A 408 -16.13 -14.94 -2.28
C VAL A 408 -17.04 -16.08 -2.74
N GLN A 409 -16.75 -17.32 -2.33
CA GLN A 409 -17.62 -18.47 -2.59
C GLN A 409 -19.00 -18.32 -1.92
N PHE A 410 -19.04 -17.84 -0.68
CA PHE A 410 -20.29 -17.58 0.03
C PHE A 410 -21.12 -16.53 -0.71
N LEU A 411 -20.52 -15.40 -1.09
CA LEU A 411 -21.21 -14.32 -1.82
C LEU A 411 -21.71 -14.81 -3.17
N LEU A 412 -20.90 -15.55 -3.91
CA LEU A 412 -21.31 -16.16 -5.18
C LEU A 412 -22.53 -17.07 -4.97
N SER A 413 -22.51 -17.92 -3.94
CA SER A 413 -23.62 -18.84 -3.64
C SER A 413 -24.88 -18.13 -3.11
N TYR A 414 -24.71 -17.02 -2.39
CA TYR A 414 -25.79 -16.18 -1.88
C TYR A 414 -26.46 -15.40 -3.01
N ILE A 415 -25.68 -14.75 -3.87
CA ILE A 415 -26.17 -13.97 -5.02
C ILE A 415 -26.97 -14.88 -5.96
N LEU A 416 -26.49 -16.09 -6.26
CA LEU A 416 -27.22 -17.07 -7.08
C LEU A 416 -28.59 -17.47 -6.51
N LYS A 417 -28.83 -17.28 -5.20
CA LYS A 417 -30.12 -17.59 -4.56
C LYS A 417 -31.07 -16.40 -4.50
N GLU A 418 -30.54 -15.20 -4.27
CA GLU A 418 -31.32 -14.01 -3.92
C GLU A 418 -31.47 -13.00 -5.08
N HIS A 419 -30.63 -13.10 -6.11
CA HIS A 419 -30.60 -12.14 -7.20
C HIS A 419 -30.59 -12.85 -8.56
N GLU A 420 -31.45 -12.38 -9.47
CA GLU A 420 -31.35 -12.71 -10.88
C GLU A 420 -30.19 -11.93 -11.53
N GLY A 421 -29.64 -12.46 -12.63
CA GLY A 421 -28.60 -11.80 -13.41
C GLY A 421 -27.21 -12.42 -13.31
N GLU A 422 -26.39 -12.14 -14.32
CA GLU A 422 -25.04 -12.68 -14.46
C GLU A 422 -24.10 -12.17 -13.35
N ILE A 423 -23.25 -13.08 -12.84
CA ILE A 423 -22.22 -12.76 -11.85
C ILE A 423 -20.92 -12.44 -12.57
N VAL A 424 -20.32 -11.31 -12.21
CA VAL A 424 -19.07 -10.81 -12.78
C VAL A 424 -18.08 -10.60 -11.66
N ILE A 425 -16.94 -11.26 -11.71
CA ILE A 425 -15.83 -11.02 -10.80
C ILE A 425 -14.85 -10.07 -11.47
N VAL A 426 -14.47 -8.99 -10.80
CA VAL A 426 -13.45 -8.05 -11.26
C VAL A 426 -12.21 -8.21 -10.39
N ALA A 427 -11.10 -8.64 -10.97
CA ALA A 427 -9.83 -8.84 -10.27
C ALA A 427 -8.83 -7.74 -10.59
N TYR A 428 -8.15 -7.20 -9.57
CA TYR A 428 -7.11 -6.18 -9.75
C TYR A 428 -5.67 -6.67 -9.56
N LEU A 429 -5.41 -7.62 -8.66
CA LEU A 429 -4.05 -8.08 -8.33
C LEU A 429 -3.76 -9.47 -8.88
N PRO A 430 -2.52 -9.75 -9.32
CA PRO A 430 -2.14 -11.06 -9.87
C PRO A 430 -2.52 -12.24 -8.96
N PHE A 431 -2.24 -12.14 -7.66
CA PHE A 431 -2.52 -13.23 -6.72
C PHE A 431 -4.01 -13.60 -6.59
N HIS A 432 -4.95 -12.76 -7.07
CA HIS A 432 -6.37 -13.09 -7.12
C HIS A 432 -6.66 -14.35 -7.95
N ILE A 433 -5.73 -14.78 -8.81
CA ILE A 433 -5.80 -16.09 -9.47
C ILE A 433 -6.01 -17.23 -8.46
N ASN A 434 -5.39 -17.14 -7.28
CA ASN A 434 -5.54 -18.14 -6.22
C ASN A 434 -6.94 -18.15 -5.60
N VAL A 435 -7.69 -17.05 -5.72
CA VAL A 435 -9.10 -17.00 -5.32
C VAL A 435 -9.97 -17.60 -6.41
N VAL A 436 -9.92 -17.02 -7.62
CA VAL A 436 -10.86 -17.35 -8.70
C VAL A 436 -10.76 -18.80 -9.17
N LYS A 437 -9.56 -19.40 -9.19
CA LYS A 437 -9.39 -20.81 -9.61
C LYS A 437 -9.99 -21.83 -8.65
N ASN A 438 -10.25 -21.43 -7.40
CA ASN A 438 -10.81 -22.28 -6.35
C ASN A 438 -12.32 -22.09 -6.18
N LEU A 439 -12.93 -21.15 -6.91
CA LEU A 439 -14.37 -20.91 -6.84
C LEU A 439 -15.13 -22.00 -7.62
N LYS A 440 -16.31 -22.34 -7.11
CA LYS A 440 -17.29 -23.25 -7.72
C LYS A 440 -18.52 -22.47 -8.13
N GLY A 441 -18.93 -22.60 -9.39
CA GLY A 441 -20.11 -21.95 -9.96
C GLY A 441 -19.79 -21.20 -11.25
N ASN A 442 -20.81 -20.65 -11.88
CA ASN A 442 -20.66 -19.90 -13.12
C ASN A 442 -20.52 -18.41 -12.82
N PHE A 443 -19.50 -17.79 -13.38
CA PHE A 443 -19.25 -16.34 -13.34
C PHE A 443 -18.39 -15.96 -14.54
N LYS A 444 -18.46 -14.68 -14.94
CA LYS A 444 -17.48 -14.09 -15.85
C LYS A 444 -16.37 -13.43 -15.05
N LEU A 445 -15.14 -13.52 -15.51
CA LEU A 445 -13.97 -12.85 -14.93
C LEU A 445 -13.51 -11.70 -15.82
N VAL A 446 -13.46 -10.51 -15.23
CA VAL A 446 -12.78 -9.33 -15.79
C VAL A 446 -11.49 -9.11 -15.02
N TYR A 447 -10.36 -9.10 -15.72
CA TYR A 447 -9.09 -8.68 -15.14
C TYR A 447 -8.80 -7.21 -15.47
N GLU A 448 -8.76 -6.35 -14.45
CA GLU A 448 -8.33 -4.96 -14.55
C GLU A 448 -6.79 -4.91 -14.46
N CYS A 449 -6.13 -4.95 -15.61
CA CYS A 449 -4.68 -4.80 -15.75
C CYS A 449 -4.33 -3.30 -15.67
N VAL A 450 -4.12 -2.82 -14.43
CA VAL A 450 -3.90 -1.40 -14.15
C VAL A 450 -2.43 -0.99 -14.25
N ASP A 451 -1.51 -1.83 -13.80
CA ASP A 451 -0.08 -1.56 -13.74
C ASP A 451 0.70 -2.70 -14.42
N ASP A 452 1.95 -2.43 -14.81
CA ASP A 452 2.86 -3.44 -15.33
C ASP A 452 3.55 -4.19 -14.18
N HIS A 453 3.09 -5.41 -13.90
CA HIS A 453 3.64 -6.27 -12.86
C HIS A 453 5.00 -6.91 -13.25
N THR A 454 5.63 -6.52 -14.36
CA THR A 454 6.97 -7.01 -14.73
C THR A 454 8.10 -6.06 -14.32
N ASP A 455 7.79 -4.84 -13.85
CA ASP A 455 8.78 -3.88 -13.33
C ASP A 455 9.12 -4.13 -11.86
N LEU A 456 9.91 -5.19 -11.59
CA LEU A 456 10.32 -5.59 -10.24
C LEU A 456 11.23 -4.56 -9.55
N GLU A 457 11.92 -3.72 -10.33
CA GLU A 457 12.86 -2.72 -9.82
C GLU A 457 12.13 -1.53 -9.19
N ASN A 458 11.07 -1.04 -9.85
CA ASN A 458 10.35 0.17 -9.42
C ASN A 458 9.00 -0.12 -8.74
N SER A 459 8.59 -1.38 -8.62
CA SER A 459 7.31 -1.78 -8.01
C SER A 459 7.52 -2.56 -6.72
N PHE A 460 7.46 -1.87 -5.57
CA PHE A 460 7.82 -2.51 -4.31
C PHE A 460 6.86 -3.63 -3.87
N TRP A 461 5.64 -3.65 -4.40
CA TRP A 461 4.60 -4.62 -4.04
C TRP A 461 4.57 -5.86 -4.94
N VAL A 462 5.49 -5.98 -5.90
CA VAL A 462 5.49 -7.05 -6.90
C VAL A 462 6.65 -8.03 -6.68
N SER A 463 6.36 -9.32 -6.82
CA SER A 463 7.34 -10.42 -6.76
C SER A 463 7.44 -11.16 -8.10
N GLU A 464 8.50 -11.96 -8.30
CA GLU A 464 8.64 -12.80 -9.50
C GLU A 464 7.42 -13.75 -9.68
N LYS A 465 6.85 -14.22 -8.58
CA LYS A 465 5.64 -15.06 -8.59
C LYS A 465 4.40 -14.32 -9.09
N ASP A 466 4.31 -13.01 -8.89
CA ASP A 466 3.19 -12.21 -9.37
C ASP A 466 3.19 -12.12 -10.91
N ILE A 467 4.34 -12.26 -11.57
CA ILE A 467 4.41 -12.33 -13.04
C ILE A 467 3.74 -13.61 -13.55
N GLU A 468 4.03 -14.75 -12.91
CA GLU A 468 3.40 -16.03 -13.24
C GLU A 468 1.88 -15.98 -12.98
N TYR A 469 1.50 -15.45 -11.81
CA TYR A 469 0.10 -15.26 -11.46
C TYR A 469 -0.65 -14.32 -12.39
N GLU A 470 -0.01 -13.25 -12.87
CA GLU A 470 -0.63 -12.35 -13.85
C GLU A 470 -0.88 -13.09 -15.16
N GLN A 471 0.08 -13.89 -15.64
CA GLN A 471 -0.12 -14.69 -16.86
C GLN A 471 -1.24 -15.72 -16.72
N GLU A 472 -1.32 -16.43 -15.59
CA GLU A 472 -2.45 -17.31 -15.31
C GLU A 472 -3.78 -16.54 -15.29
N LEU A 473 -3.81 -15.37 -14.64
CA LEU A 473 -5.01 -14.53 -14.54
C LEU A 473 -5.46 -14.00 -15.91
N LEU A 474 -4.51 -13.54 -16.74
CA LEU A 474 -4.77 -13.13 -18.12
C LEU A 474 -5.32 -14.27 -18.98
N ASN A 475 -4.88 -15.51 -18.73
CA ASN A 475 -5.39 -16.70 -19.44
C ASN A 475 -6.76 -17.14 -18.93
N PHE A 476 -7.06 -16.92 -17.65
CA PHE A 476 -8.32 -17.30 -17.02
C PHE A 476 -9.43 -16.26 -17.25
N ALA A 477 -9.09 -15.00 -17.49
CA ALA A 477 -10.04 -13.91 -17.65
C ALA A 477 -10.84 -14.03 -18.96
N ASP A 478 -12.17 -13.89 -18.86
CA ASP A 478 -13.04 -13.75 -20.03
C ASP A 478 -12.75 -12.44 -20.76
N TYR A 479 -12.52 -11.36 -19.99
CA TYR A 479 -12.18 -10.04 -20.52
C TYR A 479 -11.04 -9.40 -19.73
N ILE A 480 -10.22 -8.63 -20.43
CA ILE A 480 -9.11 -7.87 -19.86
C ILE A 480 -9.35 -6.40 -20.15
N THR A 481 -9.27 -5.56 -19.12
CA THR A 481 -9.24 -4.11 -19.30
C THR A 481 -7.82 -3.62 -19.01
N THR A 482 -7.39 -2.61 -19.75
CA THR A 482 -6.06 -2.01 -19.58
C THR A 482 -6.19 -0.51 -19.32
N SER A 483 -5.42 0.01 -18.38
CA SER A 483 -5.47 1.43 -18.01
C SER A 483 -4.73 2.35 -19.00
N SER A 484 -3.80 1.81 -19.79
CA SER A 484 -2.93 2.56 -20.69
C SER A 484 -2.75 1.90 -22.05
N THR A 485 -2.42 2.72 -23.03
CA THR A 485 -2.12 2.34 -24.42
C THR A 485 -0.95 1.37 -24.49
N ALA A 486 0.07 1.53 -23.65
CA ALA A 486 1.21 0.62 -23.60
C ALA A 486 0.79 -0.79 -23.14
N LEU A 487 0.00 -0.89 -22.06
CA LEU A 487 -0.56 -2.17 -21.61
C LEU A 487 -1.48 -2.78 -22.66
N TYR A 488 -2.36 -1.96 -23.26
CA TYR A 488 -3.27 -2.41 -24.31
C TYR A 488 -2.50 -3.03 -25.48
N LEU A 489 -1.54 -2.31 -26.07
CA LEU A 489 -0.73 -2.80 -27.19
C LEU A 489 0.12 -4.01 -26.82
N GLN A 490 0.61 -4.09 -25.58
CA GLN A 490 1.29 -5.28 -25.09
C GLN A 490 0.35 -6.50 -25.13
N ARG A 491 -0.89 -6.39 -24.63
CA ARG A 491 -1.84 -7.52 -24.62
C ARG A 491 -2.34 -7.86 -26.03
N ILE A 492 -2.70 -6.87 -26.85
CA ILE A 492 -3.29 -7.15 -28.17
C ILE A 492 -2.25 -7.47 -29.26
N SER A 493 -1.17 -6.70 -29.34
CA SER A 493 -0.22 -6.80 -30.46
C SER A 493 0.88 -7.80 -30.18
N ILE A 494 1.42 -7.83 -28.96
CA ILE A 494 2.52 -8.73 -28.59
C ILE A 494 1.98 -10.10 -28.18
N GLU A 495 1.01 -10.14 -27.27
CA GLU A 495 0.45 -11.39 -26.73
C GLU A 495 -0.74 -11.96 -27.52
N GLY A 496 -1.34 -11.17 -28.43
CA GLY A 496 -2.45 -11.64 -29.29
C GLY A 496 -3.80 -11.80 -28.57
N ARG A 497 -4.00 -11.14 -27.43
CA ARG A 497 -5.20 -11.26 -26.58
C ARG A 497 -6.36 -10.42 -27.10
N LYS A 498 -7.25 -11.05 -27.88
CA LYS A 498 -8.42 -10.39 -28.51
C LYS A 498 -9.52 -9.99 -27.54
N ASN A 499 -9.51 -10.54 -26.33
CA ASN A 499 -10.47 -10.21 -25.27
C ASN A 499 -10.03 -9.00 -24.43
N THR A 500 -9.23 -8.10 -24.99
CA THR A 500 -8.70 -6.92 -24.29
C THR A 500 -9.36 -5.64 -24.78
N ILE A 501 -9.72 -4.75 -23.85
CA ILE A 501 -10.20 -3.39 -24.13
C ILE A 501 -9.38 -2.33 -23.37
N LEU A 502 -9.23 -1.15 -23.96
CA LEU A 502 -8.59 0.00 -23.32
C LEU A 502 -9.62 0.79 -22.49
N VAL A 503 -9.44 0.82 -21.17
CA VAL A 503 -10.30 1.54 -20.21
C VAL A 503 -9.42 2.43 -19.35
N LYS A 504 -9.11 3.62 -19.86
CA LYS A 504 -8.28 4.63 -19.18
C LYS A 504 -8.85 5.07 -17.82
N ASN A 505 -8.03 5.73 -17.01
CA ASN A 505 -8.50 6.41 -15.81
C ASN A 505 -9.48 7.56 -16.14
N ALA A 506 -10.06 8.12 -15.09
CA ALA A 506 -11.16 9.06 -15.17
C ALA A 506 -11.23 9.92 -13.89
N VAL A 507 -12.15 10.87 -13.87
CA VAL A 507 -12.46 11.72 -12.71
C VAL A 507 -13.93 12.14 -12.75
N ASN A 508 -14.54 12.42 -11.61
CA ASN A 508 -15.90 12.98 -11.57
C ASN A 508 -15.85 14.50 -11.45
N GLU A 509 -16.76 15.19 -12.14
CA GLU A 509 -16.83 16.66 -12.13
C GLU A 509 -17.16 17.18 -10.72
N VAL A 510 -18.08 16.51 -10.01
CA VAL A 510 -18.52 16.89 -8.65
C VAL A 510 -17.37 16.92 -7.63
N ASP A 511 -16.35 16.09 -7.82
CA ASP A 511 -15.28 15.90 -6.84
C ASP A 511 -14.29 17.08 -6.81
N PHE A 512 -14.19 17.85 -7.90
CA PHE A 512 -13.18 18.91 -8.06
C PHE A 512 -13.75 20.30 -8.35
N ARG A 513 -15.07 20.40 -8.52
CA ARG A 513 -15.75 21.68 -8.72
C ARG A 513 -16.04 22.40 -7.39
N ILE A 514 -15.80 23.72 -7.38
CA ILE A 514 -16.14 24.60 -6.26
C ILE A 514 -17.19 25.63 -6.69
N GLU A 515 -18.17 25.88 -5.81
CA GLU A 515 -19.23 26.88 -6.03
C GLU A 515 -18.82 28.27 -5.54
N ASN A 516 -17.94 28.32 -4.52
CA ASN A 516 -17.46 29.55 -3.88
C ASN A 516 -15.93 29.60 -3.91
N ASN A 517 -15.36 30.81 -4.01
CA ASN A 517 -13.91 31.07 -3.93
C ASN A 517 -13.38 30.92 -2.49
N TYR A 518 -13.52 29.73 -1.91
CA TYR A 518 -12.95 29.41 -0.61
C TYR A 518 -11.47 29.02 -0.77
N GLU A 519 -10.59 29.74 -0.08
CA GLU A 519 -9.17 29.40 0.02
C GLU A 519 -8.84 28.82 1.41
N PRO A 520 -8.22 27.64 1.49
CA PRO A 520 -7.75 27.05 2.76
C PRO A 520 -6.78 27.96 3.53
N ASP A 521 -6.88 27.96 4.86
CA ASP A 521 -6.02 28.77 5.75
C ASP A 521 -4.53 28.46 5.57
N GLU A 522 -4.22 27.19 5.30
CA GLU A 522 -2.89 26.66 5.07
C GLU A 522 -2.19 27.30 3.85
N LEU A 523 -2.95 27.87 2.91
CA LEU A 523 -2.42 28.49 1.69
C LEU A 523 -2.27 30.01 1.78
N LYS A 524 -2.92 30.68 2.75
CA LYS A 524 -3.02 32.15 2.81
C LYS A 524 -1.68 32.88 2.77
N ASN A 525 -0.63 32.29 3.32
CA ASN A 525 0.71 32.88 3.40
C ASN A 525 1.68 32.35 2.33
N ILE A 526 1.21 31.53 1.39
CA ILE A 526 2.03 30.97 0.31
C ILE A 526 1.79 31.81 -0.96
N PRO A 527 2.82 32.50 -1.49
CA PRO A 527 2.66 33.38 -2.63
C PRO A 527 2.35 32.63 -3.94
N HIS A 528 1.72 33.32 -4.88
CA HIS A 528 1.60 32.87 -6.26
C HIS A 528 2.86 33.25 -7.06
N PRO A 529 3.20 32.50 -8.13
CA PRO A 529 2.49 31.34 -8.64
C PRO A 529 2.77 30.05 -7.84
N ARG A 530 1.73 29.22 -7.69
CA ARG A 530 1.74 27.96 -6.92
C ARG A 530 1.75 26.75 -7.86
N ILE A 531 2.76 25.92 -7.71
CA ILE A 531 3.00 24.72 -8.50
C ILE A 531 2.79 23.51 -7.60
N VAL A 532 1.89 22.60 -7.96
CA VAL A 532 1.48 21.50 -7.08
C VAL A 532 1.93 20.13 -7.59
N TYR A 533 2.43 19.30 -6.66
CA TYR A 533 2.40 17.85 -6.79
C TYR A 533 1.51 17.28 -5.66
N CYS A 534 0.54 16.46 -6.02
CA CYS A 534 -0.37 15.81 -5.08
C CYS A 534 -0.32 14.29 -5.24
N GLY A 535 0.22 13.59 -4.23
CA GLY A 535 0.29 12.14 -4.18
C GLY A 535 1.42 11.63 -3.27
N ALA A 536 1.43 10.31 -3.03
CA ALA A 536 2.54 9.67 -2.35
C ALA A 536 3.83 9.71 -3.19
N ILE A 537 4.98 9.78 -2.51
CA ILE A 537 6.31 9.76 -3.12
C ILE A 537 6.88 8.35 -3.00
N TYR A 538 7.00 7.69 -4.15
CA TYR A 538 7.57 6.35 -4.29
C TYR A 538 8.85 6.40 -5.14
N GLU A 539 9.49 5.26 -5.35
CA GLU A 539 10.76 5.10 -6.07
C GLU A 539 10.75 5.67 -7.49
N ARG A 540 9.56 5.73 -8.11
CA ARG A 540 9.34 6.32 -9.43
C ARG A 540 9.33 7.86 -9.45
N PHE A 541 9.22 8.54 -8.30
CA PHE A 541 9.31 9.99 -8.25
C PHE A 541 10.77 10.42 -8.43
N ASP A 542 11.02 11.34 -9.35
CA ASP A 542 12.36 11.85 -9.61
C ASP A 542 12.66 13.02 -8.66
N THR A 543 13.09 12.66 -7.45
CA THR A 543 13.44 13.60 -6.39
C THR A 543 14.55 14.57 -6.81
N ASP A 544 15.54 14.11 -7.57
CA ASP A 544 16.67 14.93 -7.98
C ASP A 544 16.26 15.97 -9.03
N LEU A 545 15.48 15.55 -10.03
CA LEU A 545 14.90 16.45 -11.01
C LEU A 545 13.97 17.46 -10.34
N PHE A 546 13.08 17.00 -9.45
CA PHE A 546 12.17 17.86 -8.70
C PHE A 546 12.93 18.96 -7.96
N TYR A 547 13.96 18.62 -7.19
CA TYR A 547 14.74 19.62 -6.46
C TYR A 547 15.41 20.64 -7.38
N LYS A 548 16.00 20.20 -8.50
CA LYS A 548 16.61 21.12 -9.47
C LYS A 548 15.57 22.08 -10.09
N ILE A 549 14.35 21.61 -10.32
CA ILE A 549 13.25 22.46 -10.77
C ILE A 549 12.89 23.49 -9.70
N VAL A 550 12.75 23.08 -8.43
CA VAL A 550 12.45 23.99 -7.33
C VAL A 550 13.54 25.07 -7.17
N GLU A 551 14.81 24.68 -7.19
CA GLU A 551 15.95 25.60 -7.02
C GLU A 551 16.10 26.59 -8.17
N SER A 552 15.75 26.19 -9.40
CA SER A 552 15.82 27.07 -10.56
C SER A 552 14.64 28.06 -10.68
N ASN A 553 13.66 27.99 -9.77
CA ASN A 553 12.46 28.85 -9.75
C ASN A 553 12.21 29.48 -8.37
N PRO A 554 13.13 30.32 -7.85
CA PRO A 554 12.99 30.94 -6.52
C PRO A 554 11.81 31.90 -6.42
N ASP A 555 11.25 32.33 -7.56
CA ASP A 555 10.09 33.21 -7.69
C ASP A 555 8.73 32.50 -7.61
N LYS A 556 8.71 31.16 -7.48
CA LYS A 556 7.49 30.33 -7.51
C LYS A 556 7.42 29.43 -6.29
N SER A 557 6.21 29.19 -5.79
CA SER A 557 5.97 28.31 -4.65
C SER A 557 5.65 26.89 -5.11
N PHE A 558 6.46 25.92 -4.68
CA PHE A 558 6.22 24.49 -4.92
C PHE A 558 5.53 23.88 -3.72
N ILE A 559 4.36 23.30 -3.93
CA ILE A 559 3.50 22.76 -2.89
C ILE A 559 3.38 21.25 -3.11
N VAL A 560 3.70 20.48 -2.08
CA VAL A 560 3.63 19.02 -2.10
C VAL A 560 2.58 18.56 -1.10
N ILE A 561 1.60 17.81 -1.58
CA ILE A 561 0.49 17.24 -0.80
C ILE A 561 0.59 15.72 -0.85
N GLY A 562 0.66 15.05 0.30
CA GLY A 562 0.78 13.59 0.36
C GLY A 562 1.29 13.07 1.70
N PRO A 563 1.30 11.74 1.89
CA PRO A 563 1.86 11.10 3.08
C PRO A 563 3.40 11.10 3.07
N ASP A 564 4.00 11.01 4.26
CA ASP A 564 5.43 10.72 4.48
C ASP A 564 6.42 11.70 3.80
N LEU A 565 6.02 12.95 3.58
CA LEU A 565 6.81 13.90 2.79
C LEU A 565 8.15 14.25 3.42
N GLU A 566 8.22 14.44 4.74
CA GLU A 566 9.45 14.86 5.44
C GLU A 566 10.56 13.81 5.37
N ASN A 567 10.21 12.53 5.34
CA ASN A 567 11.18 11.44 5.18
C ASN A 567 11.63 11.27 3.72
N LYS A 568 10.76 11.62 2.76
CA LYS A 568 11.02 11.44 1.31
C LYS A 568 11.68 12.67 0.67
N LEU A 569 11.38 13.87 1.15
CA LEU A 569 11.91 15.14 0.69
C LEU A 569 12.62 15.86 1.85
N THR A 570 13.87 15.48 2.09
CA THR A 570 14.65 15.93 3.26
C THR A 570 15.33 17.29 3.10
N ARG A 571 15.51 17.80 1.87
CA ARG A 571 16.11 19.12 1.63
C ARG A 571 15.09 20.23 1.90
N VAL A 572 15.49 21.19 2.72
CA VAL A 572 14.71 22.40 3.03
C VAL A 572 15.05 23.48 2.01
N LEU A 573 14.05 23.97 1.27
CA LEU A 573 14.17 25.06 0.31
C LEU A 573 13.14 26.15 0.64
N PRO A 574 13.47 27.45 0.50
CA PRO A 574 12.62 28.54 0.96
C PRO A 574 11.29 28.66 0.20
N ASN A 575 11.22 28.08 -1.00
CA ASN A 575 10.07 28.08 -1.88
C ASN A 575 9.39 26.69 -2.00
N LEU A 576 9.74 25.74 -1.11
CA LEU A 576 9.13 24.40 -1.04
C LEU A 576 8.27 24.27 0.22
N TYR A 577 7.00 23.92 0.02
CA TYR A 577 5.99 23.80 1.07
C TYR A 577 5.42 22.38 1.09
N LEU A 578 5.52 21.70 2.24
CA LEU A 578 5.02 20.34 2.43
C LEU A 578 3.77 20.39 3.32
N LEU A 579 2.59 20.05 2.80
CA LEU A 579 1.31 20.18 3.51
C LEU A 579 0.83 18.87 4.18
N GLY A 580 1.50 17.75 3.92
CA GLY A 580 1.08 16.44 4.42
C GLY A 580 -0.19 15.92 3.75
N VAL A 581 -0.92 15.05 4.45
CA VAL A 581 -2.12 14.37 3.93
C VAL A 581 -3.34 15.29 4.03
N ILE A 582 -4.02 15.49 2.89
CA ILE A 582 -5.31 16.18 2.80
C ILE A 582 -6.38 15.15 2.43
N GLN A 583 -7.52 15.19 3.13
CA GLN A 583 -8.66 14.33 2.82
C GLN A 583 -9.20 14.61 1.41
N HIS A 584 -9.58 13.56 0.69
CA HIS A 584 -10.00 13.67 -0.72
C HIS A 584 -11.14 14.67 -0.92
N GLU A 585 -12.16 14.72 -0.03
CA GLU A 585 -13.28 15.67 -0.18
C GLU A 585 -12.86 17.14 -0.05
N ARG A 586 -11.73 17.42 0.61
CA ARG A 586 -11.16 18.77 0.74
C ARG A 586 -10.18 19.11 -0.37
N LEU A 587 -9.67 18.12 -1.11
CA LEU A 587 -8.58 18.31 -2.07
C LEU A 587 -8.92 19.34 -3.15
N LYS A 588 -10.20 19.41 -3.57
CA LYS A 588 -10.68 20.40 -4.53
C LYS A 588 -10.39 21.85 -4.14
N TYR A 589 -10.48 22.21 -2.86
CA TYR A 589 -10.21 23.57 -2.40
C TYR A 589 -8.73 23.94 -2.50
N TYR A 590 -7.85 22.95 -2.39
CA TYR A 590 -6.42 23.14 -2.54
C TYR A 590 -6.04 23.23 -4.00
N LEU A 591 -6.49 22.28 -4.83
CA LEU A 591 -6.12 22.25 -6.26
C LEU A 591 -6.65 23.47 -7.01
N ASN A 592 -7.86 23.95 -6.71
CA ASN A 592 -8.40 25.18 -7.34
C ASN A 592 -7.64 26.45 -6.93
N ALA A 593 -6.81 26.41 -5.89
CA ALA A 593 -5.97 27.52 -5.45
C ALA A 593 -4.52 27.44 -5.99
N MET A 594 -4.25 26.52 -6.93
CA MET A 594 -2.97 26.32 -7.61
C MET A 594 -3.00 26.92 -9.01
N ASP A 595 -1.83 27.09 -9.62
CA ASP A 595 -1.70 27.62 -10.98
C ASP A 595 -1.24 26.55 -11.99
N VAL A 596 -0.42 25.58 -11.56
CA VAL A 596 0.13 24.51 -12.42
C VAL A 596 0.26 23.21 -11.64
N GLY A 597 -0.14 22.09 -12.23
CA GLY A 597 0.12 20.75 -11.70
C GLY A 597 1.36 20.11 -12.34
N ILE A 598 2.20 19.43 -11.55
CA ILE A 598 3.39 18.73 -12.06
C ILE A 598 3.41 17.23 -11.72
N ILE A 599 4.03 16.42 -12.58
CA ILE A 599 4.19 14.95 -12.41
C ILE A 599 5.64 14.55 -12.78
N PRO A 600 6.62 14.75 -11.88
CA PRO A 600 8.04 14.49 -12.16
C PRO A 600 8.42 13.03 -11.86
N PHE A 601 8.07 12.11 -12.75
CA PHE A 601 8.44 10.69 -12.60
C PHE A 601 9.69 10.32 -13.40
N LYS A 602 10.40 9.27 -13.00
CA LYS A 602 11.53 8.72 -13.76
C LYS A 602 11.02 8.14 -15.08
N GLU A 603 11.35 8.81 -16.19
CA GLU A 603 10.82 8.49 -17.52
C GLU A 603 11.31 7.16 -18.11
N ASP A 604 12.41 6.61 -17.56
CA ASP A 604 13.01 5.35 -17.96
C ASP A 604 12.42 4.13 -17.22
N ALA A 605 11.67 4.35 -16.14
CA ALA A 605 10.97 3.32 -15.39
C ALA A 605 9.83 2.72 -16.22
N GLN A 606 9.81 1.39 -16.36
CA GLN A 606 8.85 0.69 -17.21
C GLN A 606 7.41 0.93 -16.75
N MET A 607 7.16 0.94 -15.44
CA MET A 607 5.84 1.23 -14.88
C MET A 607 5.33 2.63 -15.26
N VAL A 608 6.22 3.62 -15.46
CA VAL A 608 5.84 4.99 -15.84
C VAL A 608 5.36 5.04 -17.29
N ILE A 609 5.94 4.24 -18.19
CA ILE A 609 5.53 4.15 -19.60
C ILE A 609 4.09 3.60 -19.72
N SER A 610 3.70 2.70 -18.83
CA SER A 610 2.35 2.12 -18.72
C SER A 610 1.40 2.89 -17.81
N CYS A 611 1.78 4.06 -17.28
CA CYS A 611 0.99 4.77 -16.27
C CYS A 611 0.03 5.79 -16.87
N ASP A 612 -1.28 5.60 -16.68
CA ASP A 612 -2.28 6.67 -16.87
C ASP A 612 -2.55 7.37 -15.52
N SER A 613 -1.94 8.52 -15.27
CA SER A 613 -1.98 9.17 -13.95
C SER A 613 -3.36 9.77 -13.64
N ILE A 614 -4.03 9.30 -12.58
CA ILE A 614 -5.28 9.92 -12.08
C ILE A 614 -5.10 11.41 -11.76
N LYS A 615 -3.92 11.80 -11.26
CA LYS A 615 -3.60 13.19 -10.90
C LYS A 615 -3.78 14.16 -12.05
N TYR A 616 -3.45 13.73 -13.27
CA TYR A 616 -3.67 14.56 -14.46
C TYR A 616 -5.16 14.91 -14.60
N TYR A 617 -6.06 13.94 -14.41
CA TYR A 617 -7.49 14.18 -14.51
C TYR A 617 -7.99 15.08 -13.38
N GLU A 618 -7.49 14.90 -12.15
CA GLU A 618 -7.82 15.76 -10.99
C GLU A 618 -7.36 17.21 -11.20
N TYR A 619 -6.16 17.40 -11.76
CA TYR A 619 -5.62 18.73 -12.07
C TYR A 619 -6.42 19.42 -13.16
N VAL A 620 -6.71 18.72 -14.26
CA VAL A 620 -7.55 19.27 -15.34
C VAL A 620 -8.96 19.55 -14.86
N ALA A 621 -9.56 18.69 -14.02
CA ALA A 621 -10.87 18.95 -13.43
C ALA A 621 -10.88 20.20 -12.53
N SER A 622 -9.74 20.50 -11.90
CA SER A 622 -9.52 21.71 -11.10
C SER A 622 -9.09 22.93 -11.94
N GLY A 623 -9.02 22.82 -13.26
CA GLY A 623 -8.66 23.92 -14.16
C GLY A 623 -7.15 24.15 -14.33
N LEU A 624 -6.30 23.21 -13.90
CA LEU A 624 -4.84 23.35 -13.95
C LEU A 624 -4.26 22.76 -15.25
N PRO A 625 -3.37 23.48 -15.95
CA PRO A 625 -2.46 22.85 -16.90
C PRO A 625 -1.49 21.90 -16.19
N VAL A 626 -1.10 20.82 -16.88
CA VAL A 626 -0.30 19.74 -16.31
C VAL A 626 1.04 19.61 -17.04
N ILE A 627 2.12 19.48 -16.28
CA ILE A 627 3.47 19.27 -16.82
C ILE A 627 4.06 18.01 -16.17
N GLY A 628 4.35 16.99 -16.96
CA GLY A 628 5.04 15.80 -16.46
C GLY A 628 6.35 15.55 -17.16
N THR A 629 7.10 14.56 -16.70
CA THR A 629 8.13 13.92 -17.52
C THR A 629 7.51 13.21 -18.72
N PHE A 630 8.33 12.62 -19.60
CA PHE A 630 7.82 11.97 -20.79
C PHE A 630 7.04 10.68 -20.45
N ILE A 631 5.74 10.82 -20.25
CA ILE A 631 4.77 9.76 -20.02
C ILE A 631 3.85 9.74 -21.25
N PRO A 632 3.81 8.66 -22.06
CA PRO A 632 2.97 8.63 -23.27
C PRO A 632 1.51 8.98 -22.99
N GLU A 633 0.96 8.48 -21.88
CA GLU A 633 -0.42 8.76 -21.47
C GLU A 633 -0.66 10.21 -21.05
N LEU A 634 0.35 11.03 -20.78
CA LEU A 634 0.12 12.47 -20.59
C LEU A 634 -0.14 13.21 -21.92
N LEU A 635 0.07 12.57 -23.06
CA LEU A 635 -0.14 13.16 -24.38
C LEU A 635 -1.34 12.54 -25.12
N ILE A 636 -1.52 11.22 -25.02
CA ILE A 636 -2.56 10.48 -25.75
C ILE A 636 -3.95 10.77 -25.16
N GLY A 637 -4.73 11.54 -25.90
CA GLY A 637 -6.11 11.92 -25.62
C GLY A 637 -6.21 13.00 -24.57
N LYS A 638 -5.14 13.75 -24.30
CA LYS A 638 -5.05 14.69 -23.18
C LYS A 638 -5.07 16.15 -23.63
N ILE A 639 -5.67 17.00 -22.80
CA ILE A 639 -5.78 18.45 -22.99
C ILE A 639 -4.92 19.18 -21.96
N TYR A 640 -4.39 20.36 -22.34
CA TYR A 640 -3.60 21.22 -21.45
C TYR A 640 -2.43 20.50 -20.74
N SER A 641 -1.87 19.49 -21.39
CA SER A 641 -0.78 18.66 -20.88
C SER A 641 0.51 18.89 -21.66
N PHE A 642 1.64 18.86 -20.97
CA PHE A 642 2.98 19.03 -21.54
C PHE A 642 3.94 17.99 -20.95
N CYS A 643 4.88 17.52 -21.76
CA CYS A 643 5.98 16.66 -21.31
C CYS A 643 7.30 17.42 -21.37
N ALA A 644 8.11 17.28 -20.32
CA ALA A 644 9.42 17.91 -20.14
C ALA A 644 10.39 16.92 -19.48
N SER A 645 11.56 16.69 -20.07
CA SER A 645 12.54 15.72 -19.55
C SER A 645 13.73 16.39 -18.85
N THR A 646 13.87 17.72 -18.98
CA THR A 646 14.96 18.51 -18.41
C THR A 646 14.45 19.68 -17.58
N VAL A 647 15.30 20.22 -16.70
CA VAL A 647 14.99 21.40 -15.87
C VAL A 647 14.63 22.59 -16.76
N GLU A 648 15.36 22.78 -17.86
CA GLU A 648 15.15 23.85 -18.83
C GLU A 648 13.79 23.73 -19.53
N GLU A 649 13.41 22.51 -19.93
CA GLU A 649 12.09 22.25 -20.52
C GLU A 649 10.97 22.47 -19.50
N PHE A 650 11.13 21.98 -18.27
CA PHE A 650 10.16 22.23 -17.20
C PHE A 650 9.95 23.73 -16.98
N ASN A 651 11.03 24.50 -16.89
CA ASN A 651 10.95 25.95 -16.73
C ASN A 651 10.25 26.63 -17.91
N THR A 652 10.52 26.17 -19.13
CA THR A 652 9.85 26.64 -20.34
C THR A 652 8.34 26.38 -20.30
N TYR A 653 7.94 25.16 -19.96
CA TYR A 653 6.53 24.78 -19.90
C TYR A 653 5.79 25.37 -18.70
N ILE A 654 6.44 25.56 -17.55
CA ILE A 654 5.85 26.28 -16.40
C ILE A 654 5.49 27.70 -16.83
N ASN A 655 6.43 28.43 -17.44
CA ASN A 655 6.18 29.79 -17.91
C ASN A 655 5.11 29.86 -19.01
N LYS A 656 5.01 28.83 -19.85
CA LYS A 656 3.95 28.70 -20.86
C LYS A 656 2.60 28.41 -20.21
N ALA A 657 2.55 27.49 -19.25
CA ALA A 657 1.35 27.07 -18.53
C ALA A 657 0.75 28.24 -17.74
N LEU A 658 1.58 29.04 -17.06
CA LEU A 658 1.16 30.24 -16.33
C LEU A 658 0.52 31.32 -17.21
N LYS A 659 0.82 31.32 -18.52
CA LYS A 659 0.24 32.26 -19.50
C LYS A 659 -0.93 31.67 -20.29
N LEU A 660 -1.21 30.38 -20.11
CA LEU A 660 -2.20 29.66 -20.88
C LEU A 660 -3.61 30.04 -20.42
N LYS A 661 -4.46 30.45 -21.37
CA LYS A 661 -5.88 30.67 -21.10
C LYS A 661 -6.61 29.34 -21.16
N ILE A 662 -7.12 28.89 -20.02
CA ILE A 662 -7.89 27.65 -19.90
C ILE A 662 -9.34 27.90 -20.32
N ASP A 663 -9.79 27.20 -21.36
CA ASP A 663 -11.20 27.17 -21.76
C ASP A 663 -11.96 26.13 -20.94
N LYS A 664 -12.83 26.61 -20.04
CA LYS A 664 -13.70 25.79 -19.19
C LYS A 664 -14.68 24.92 -19.98
N LYS A 665 -15.00 25.27 -21.23
CA LYS A 665 -15.85 24.45 -22.10
C LYS A 665 -15.12 23.18 -22.55
N ILE A 666 -13.87 23.33 -22.99
CA ILE A 666 -13.01 22.20 -23.40
C ILE A 666 -12.79 21.23 -22.22
N ILE A 667 -12.56 21.76 -21.01
CA ILE A 667 -12.46 20.93 -19.80
C ILE A 667 -13.75 20.14 -19.59
N ARG A 668 -14.91 20.80 -19.60
CA ARG A 668 -16.20 20.12 -19.40
C ARG A 668 -16.44 18.99 -20.40
N GLU A 669 -16.22 19.24 -21.69
CA GLU A 669 -16.35 18.21 -22.72
C GLU A 669 -15.36 17.04 -22.53
N PHE A 670 -14.16 17.34 -22.06
CA PHE A 670 -13.18 16.32 -21.69
C PHE A 670 -13.63 15.49 -20.48
N LEU A 671 -14.12 16.11 -19.41
CA LEU A 671 -14.58 15.43 -18.21
C LEU A 671 -15.77 14.50 -18.50
N TRP A 672 -16.72 14.94 -19.33
CA TRP A 672 -17.87 14.11 -19.69
C TRP A 672 -17.47 12.82 -20.41
N LYS A 673 -16.45 12.88 -21.28
CA LYS A 673 -15.88 11.69 -21.96
C LYS A 673 -14.99 10.84 -21.06
N ASN A 674 -14.53 11.38 -19.93
CA ASN A 674 -13.56 10.78 -19.04
C ASN A 674 -14.07 10.68 -17.61
N SER A 675 -15.35 10.31 -17.45
CA SER A 675 -15.99 10.06 -16.16
C SER A 675 -15.90 8.59 -15.76
N TRP A 676 -15.99 8.32 -14.46
CA TRP A 676 -16.00 6.94 -13.97
C TRP A 676 -17.24 6.16 -14.40
N VAL A 677 -18.37 6.84 -14.60
CA VAL A 677 -19.58 6.25 -15.15
C VAL A 677 -19.38 5.76 -16.59
N GLU A 678 -18.71 6.54 -17.44
CA GLU A 678 -18.35 6.10 -18.80
C GLU A 678 -17.44 4.86 -18.78
N ARG A 679 -16.52 4.76 -17.81
CA ARG A 679 -15.68 3.56 -17.63
C ARG A 679 -16.50 2.35 -17.19
N ALA A 680 -17.37 2.52 -16.20
CA ALA A 680 -18.27 1.47 -15.74
C ALA A 680 -19.20 0.97 -16.86
N LEU A 681 -19.74 1.87 -17.69
CA LEU A 681 -20.54 1.52 -18.86
C LEU A 681 -19.75 0.72 -19.89
N THR A 682 -18.51 1.13 -20.17
CA THR A 682 -17.62 0.41 -21.09
C THR A 682 -17.38 -1.02 -20.61
N ILE A 683 -17.05 -1.19 -19.33
CA ILE A 683 -16.86 -2.51 -18.71
C ILE A 683 -18.15 -3.33 -18.77
N HIS A 684 -19.30 -2.72 -18.44
CA HIS A 684 -20.58 -3.41 -18.44
C HIS A 684 -20.97 -3.91 -19.84
N LYS A 685 -20.82 -3.07 -20.86
CA LYS A 685 -21.10 -3.42 -22.27
C LYS A 685 -20.23 -4.57 -22.75
N VAL A 686 -18.92 -4.53 -22.47
CA VAL A 686 -18.00 -5.62 -22.82
C VAL A 686 -18.44 -6.95 -22.20
N VAL A 687 -18.91 -6.91 -20.96
CA VAL A 687 -19.38 -8.12 -20.29
C VAL A 687 -20.71 -8.63 -20.87
N GLU A 688 -21.63 -7.74 -21.24
CA GLU A 688 -22.93 -8.09 -21.84
C GLU A 688 -22.79 -8.56 -23.30
N ASP A 689 -22.15 -7.76 -24.14
CA ASP A 689 -22.14 -7.91 -25.60
C ASP A 689 -20.87 -8.59 -26.15
N GLY A 690 -19.82 -8.67 -25.32
CA GLY A 690 -18.49 -9.10 -25.76
C GLY A 690 -17.69 -7.97 -26.42
N ILE A 691 -16.56 -8.34 -27.03
CA ILE A 691 -15.72 -7.40 -27.80
C ILE A 691 -15.79 -7.82 -29.28
N SER A 692 -16.32 -6.94 -30.13
CA SER A 692 -16.36 -7.20 -31.58
C SER A 692 -15.00 -6.89 -32.24
N LYS A 693 -14.79 -7.43 -33.45
CA LYS A 693 -13.58 -7.11 -34.23
C LYS A 693 -13.58 -5.66 -34.68
N GLU A 694 -14.76 -5.12 -34.94
CA GLU A 694 -15.01 -3.75 -35.32
C GLU A 694 -14.63 -2.79 -34.19
N ASP A 695 -14.99 -3.08 -32.94
CA ASP A 695 -14.61 -2.28 -31.77
C ASP A 695 -13.09 -2.20 -31.58
N LEU A 696 -12.41 -3.34 -31.76
CA LEU A 696 -10.95 -3.40 -31.71
C LEU A 696 -10.32 -2.58 -32.84
N ALA A 697 -10.84 -2.70 -34.07
CA ALA A 697 -10.32 -1.97 -35.22
C ALA A 697 -10.48 -0.44 -35.04
N VAL A 698 -11.64 0.02 -34.55
CA VAL A 698 -11.90 1.43 -34.25
C VAL A 698 -10.94 1.95 -33.18
N THR A 699 -10.73 1.18 -32.12
CA THR A 699 -9.80 1.56 -31.04
C THR A 699 -8.36 1.65 -31.54
N VAL A 700 -7.91 0.67 -32.34
CA VAL A 700 -6.56 0.64 -32.90
C VAL A 700 -6.33 1.80 -33.88
N GLU A 701 -7.30 2.13 -34.74
CA GLU A 701 -7.14 3.24 -35.68
C GLU A 701 -7.11 4.59 -34.95
N ALA A 702 -7.95 4.79 -33.92
CA ALA A 702 -7.90 6.00 -33.10
C ALA A 702 -6.54 6.17 -32.39
N ILE A 703 -5.97 5.09 -31.83
CA ILE A 703 -4.63 5.12 -31.22
C ILE A 703 -3.57 5.45 -32.29
N LYS A 704 -3.69 4.86 -33.47
CA LYS A 704 -2.73 5.05 -34.57
C LYS A 704 -2.69 6.51 -35.04
N GLU A 705 -3.83 7.11 -35.33
CA GLU A 705 -3.93 8.52 -35.73
C GLU A 705 -3.30 9.46 -34.68
N GLU A 706 -3.54 9.17 -33.41
CA GLU A 706 -2.98 9.96 -32.31
C GLU A 706 -1.46 9.78 -32.19
N LEU A 707 -0.97 8.54 -32.25
CA LEU A 707 0.48 8.26 -32.21
C LEU A 707 1.23 8.87 -33.39
N GLU A 708 0.67 8.86 -34.60
CA GLU A 708 1.28 9.50 -35.78
C GLU A 708 1.48 11.00 -35.57
N ASN A 709 0.46 11.67 -35.06
CA ASN A 709 0.53 13.09 -34.72
C ASN A 709 1.57 13.37 -33.62
N LEU A 710 1.64 12.53 -32.59
CA LEU A 710 2.60 12.69 -31.50
C LEU A 710 4.04 12.39 -31.93
N ILE A 711 4.26 11.38 -32.77
CA ILE A 711 5.58 11.08 -33.33
C ILE A 711 6.08 12.23 -34.20
N TYR A 712 5.21 12.85 -34.99
CA TYR A 712 5.56 14.04 -35.78
C TYR A 712 6.02 15.21 -34.89
N ARG A 713 5.35 15.41 -33.74
CA ARG A 713 5.64 16.54 -32.82
C ARG A 713 6.84 16.30 -31.90
N TYR A 714 6.98 15.09 -31.36
CA TYR A 714 7.93 14.79 -30.28
C TYR A 714 9.04 13.81 -30.70
N ARG A 715 8.76 12.89 -31.63
CA ARG A 715 9.64 11.80 -32.07
C ARG A 715 10.37 11.07 -30.92
N HIS A 716 9.70 10.92 -29.79
CA HIS A 716 10.28 10.34 -28.58
C HIS A 716 10.40 8.81 -28.69
N PRO A 717 11.48 8.17 -28.19
CA PRO A 717 11.69 6.72 -28.30
C PRO A 717 10.51 5.86 -27.82
N ASN A 718 9.88 6.21 -26.70
CA ASN A 718 8.71 5.48 -26.19
C ASN A 718 7.53 5.50 -27.19
N LEU A 719 7.28 6.61 -27.88
CA LEU A 719 6.22 6.69 -28.90
C LEU A 719 6.55 5.84 -30.13
N LEU A 720 7.82 5.81 -30.53
CA LEU A 720 8.28 4.96 -31.65
C LEU A 720 8.04 3.48 -31.33
N VAL A 721 8.31 3.04 -30.10
CA VAL A 721 8.02 1.66 -29.67
C VAL A 721 6.52 1.38 -29.72
N LEU A 722 5.66 2.25 -29.15
CA LEU A 722 4.21 2.04 -29.17
C LEU A 722 3.67 1.96 -30.61
N TYR A 723 4.09 2.86 -31.49
CA TYR A 723 3.68 2.83 -32.89
C TYR A 723 4.23 1.61 -33.64
N GLY A 724 5.45 1.19 -33.32
CA GLY A 724 6.01 -0.07 -33.80
C GLY A 724 5.15 -1.27 -33.39
N MET A 725 4.82 -1.39 -32.11
CA MET A 725 3.97 -2.48 -31.57
C MET A 725 2.61 -2.53 -32.28
N LEU A 726 2.00 -1.37 -32.55
CA LEU A 726 0.74 -1.29 -33.31
C LEU A 726 0.88 -1.87 -34.73
N ASN A 727 2.06 -1.72 -35.34
CA ASN A 727 2.35 -2.21 -36.68
C ASN A 727 2.92 -3.63 -36.74
N ARG A 728 3.10 -4.33 -35.61
CA ARG A 728 3.69 -5.69 -35.56
C ARG A 728 3.03 -6.67 -36.54
N ASN A 729 1.71 -6.65 -36.63
CA ASN A 729 0.94 -7.58 -37.47
C ASN A 729 0.67 -7.05 -38.88
N SER A 730 0.58 -5.73 -39.08
CA SER A 730 0.26 -5.11 -40.37
C SER A 730 1.49 -4.80 -41.22
N ASN A 731 2.62 -4.42 -40.60
CA ASN A 731 3.86 -4.05 -41.27
C ASN A 731 5.10 -4.36 -40.40
N ARG A 732 5.63 -5.58 -40.53
CA ARG A 732 6.78 -6.07 -39.75
C ARG A 732 8.06 -5.27 -39.98
N GLU A 733 8.28 -4.77 -41.18
CA GLU A 733 9.47 -3.94 -41.48
C GLU A 733 9.41 -2.63 -40.70
N LEU A 734 8.24 -1.99 -40.68
CA LEU A 734 8.02 -0.76 -39.92
C LEU A 734 8.12 -0.99 -38.41
N TYR A 735 7.59 -2.12 -37.92
CA TYR A 735 7.75 -2.57 -36.53
C TYR A 735 9.23 -2.65 -36.14
N LEU A 736 10.04 -3.43 -36.86
CA LEU A 736 11.46 -3.58 -36.55
C LEU A 736 12.23 -2.26 -36.67
N LYS A 737 11.93 -1.45 -37.70
CA LYS A 737 12.58 -0.15 -37.93
C LYS A 737 12.41 0.80 -36.75
N TYR A 738 11.19 0.96 -36.23
CA TYR A 738 10.95 1.92 -35.14
C TYR A 738 11.51 1.43 -33.81
N LEU A 739 11.47 0.13 -33.51
CA LEU A 739 12.07 -0.38 -32.27
C LEU A 739 13.59 -0.30 -32.31
N LYS A 740 14.21 -0.50 -33.48
CA LYS A 740 15.65 -0.25 -33.67
C LYS A 740 16.00 1.22 -33.45
N GLU A 741 15.27 2.15 -34.08
CA GLU A 741 15.47 3.60 -33.89
C GLU A 741 15.32 4.00 -32.41
N ALA A 742 14.32 3.43 -31.71
CA ALA A 742 14.13 3.68 -30.29
C ALA A 742 15.29 3.14 -29.44
N PHE A 743 15.76 1.92 -29.70
CA PHE A 743 16.89 1.29 -29.00
C PHE A 743 18.20 2.06 -29.21
N GLU A 744 18.44 2.59 -30.40
CA GLU A 744 19.64 3.40 -30.68
C GLU A 744 19.64 4.76 -29.95
N ARG A 745 18.47 5.23 -29.50
CA ARG A 745 18.30 6.55 -28.86
C ARG A 745 18.06 6.50 -27.36
N SER A 746 17.78 5.34 -26.79
CA SER A 746 17.44 5.22 -25.37
C SER A 746 17.93 3.91 -24.77
N ASN A 747 18.38 4.01 -23.51
CA ASN A 747 18.84 2.87 -22.72
C ASN A 747 17.73 2.22 -21.87
N SER A 748 16.48 2.67 -21.99
CA SER A 748 15.35 2.16 -21.19
C SER A 748 15.21 0.64 -21.30
N HIS A 749 14.98 0.00 -20.15
CA HIS A 749 14.75 -1.45 -20.07
C HIS A 749 13.54 -1.88 -20.89
N PHE A 750 12.46 -1.09 -20.87
CA PHE A 750 11.26 -1.33 -21.67
C PHE A 750 11.59 -1.41 -23.17
N ILE A 751 12.35 -0.44 -23.69
CA ILE A 751 12.71 -0.39 -25.11
C ILE A 751 13.59 -1.59 -25.48
N LYS A 752 14.59 -1.93 -24.65
CA LYS A 752 15.45 -3.10 -24.86
C LYS A 752 14.63 -4.40 -24.89
N LYS A 753 13.70 -4.57 -23.95
CA LYS A 753 12.78 -5.73 -23.89
C LYS A 753 11.93 -5.84 -25.16
N GLN A 754 11.28 -4.74 -25.57
CA GLN A 754 10.46 -4.75 -26.78
C GLN A 754 11.28 -5.00 -28.05
N TYR A 755 12.50 -4.44 -28.13
CA TYR A 755 13.37 -4.66 -29.28
C TYR A 755 13.86 -6.11 -29.37
N LEU A 756 14.12 -6.77 -28.24
CA LEU A 756 14.41 -8.21 -28.23
C LEU A 756 13.26 -9.04 -28.80
N VAL A 757 12.01 -8.73 -28.42
CA VAL A 757 10.83 -9.39 -28.97
C VAL A 757 10.75 -9.16 -30.49
N ALA A 758 11.02 -7.95 -30.97
CA ALA A 758 11.06 -7.68 -32.41
C ALA A 758 12.18 -8.42 -33.14
N LEU A 759 13.37 -8.56 -32.54
CA LEU A 759 14.47 -9.33 -33.11
C LEU A 759 14.11 -10.82 -33.21
N GLU A 760 13.47 -11.37 -32.19
CA GLU A 760 12.98 -12.76 -32.18
C GLU A 760 11.92 -12.98 -33.27
N ASP A 761 10.92 -12.10 -33.34
CA ASP A 761 9.85 -12.15 -34.36
C ASP A 761 10.39 -12.11 -35.81
N ASN A 762 11.53 -11.46 -36.02
CA ASN A 762 12.17 -11.28 -37.32
C ASN A 762 13.36 -12.23 -37.55
N GLN A 763 13.57 -13.22 -36.67
CA GLN A 763 14.65 -14.21 -36.78
C GLN A 763 16.03 -13.57 -36.96
N ALA A 764 16.30 -12.50 -36.20
CA ALA A 764 17.56 -11.80 -36.25
C ALA A 764 18.75 -12.70 -35.84
N ASN A 765 19.96 -12.30 -36.24
CA ASN A 765 21.15 -13.08 -35.93
C ASN A 765 21.51 -13.05 -34.43
N GLU A 766 22.17 -14.11 -33.96
CA GLU A 766 22.56 -14.28 -32.55
C GLU A 766 23.43 -13.12 -32.03
N ARG A 767 24.21 -12.49 -32.91
CA ARG A 767 25.11 -11.38 -32.55
C ARG A 767 24.33 -10.13 -32.12
N GLU A 768 23.28 -9.76 -32.86
CA GLU A 768 22.43 -8.61 -32.52
C GLU A 768 21.65 -8.85 -31.22
N VAL A 769 21.05 -10.04 -31.07
CA VAL A 769 20.37 -10.44 -29.83
C VAL A 769 21.33 -10.36 -28.63
N LYS A 770 22.54 -10.92 -28.78
CA LYS A 770 23.58 -10.87 -27.75
C LYS A 770 24.01 -9.45 -27.43
N GLN A 771 24.10 -8.55 -28.41
CA GLN A 771 24.43 -7.15 -28.18
C GLN A 771 23.37 -6.45 -27.32
N VAL A 772 22.09 -6.67 -27.61
CA VAL A 772 20.99 -6.08 -26.82
C VAL A 772 20.97 -6.68 -25.41
N LEU A 773 21.09 -8.01 -25.27
CA LEU A 773 21.18 -8.67 -23.96
C LEU A 773 22.35 -8.13 -23.13
N LEU A 774 23.55 -8.01 -23.72
CA LEU A 774 24.71 -7.42 -23.04
C LEU A 774 24.45 -5.97 -22.59
N SER A 775 23.70 -5.19 -23.36
CA SER A 775 23.32 -3.82 -23.00
C SER A 775 22.31 -3.74 -21.84
N MET A 776 21.54 -4.81 -21.57
CA MET A 776 20.59 -4.87 -20.45
C MET A 776 21.29 -5.09 -19.10
N TYR A 777 22.46 -5.71 -19.10
CA TYR A 777 23.22 -6.03 -17.88
C TYR A 777 24.45 -5.15 -17.67
N LYS A 778 24.72 -4.22 -18.60
CA LYS A 778 25.94 -3.40 -18.62
C LYS A 778 26.15 -2.57 -17.35
N ASP A 779 25.06 -2.20 -16.67
CA ASP A 779 25.07 -1.32 -15.50
C ASP A 779 25.06 -2.08 -14.17
N ARG A 780 24.99 -3.42 -14.18
CA ARG A 780 25.03 -4.22 -12.94
C ARG A 780 26.47 -4.39 -12.46
N GLU A 781 26.69 -4.06 -11.20
CA GLU A 781 28.02 -4.09 -10.56
C GLU A 781 28.51 -5.51 -10.25
N VAL A 782 29.81 -5.61 -10.01
CA VAL A 782 30.47 -6.83 -9.51
C VAL A 782 30.69 -6.66 -8.00
N ALA A 783 30.14 -7.57 -7.19
CA ALA A 783 30.25 -7.51 -5.73
C ALA A 783 31.25 -8.50 -5.16
N PHE A 784 31.95 -8.12 -4.08
CA PHE A 784 32.87 -8.96 -3.32
C PHE A 784 32.46 -8.98 -1.84
N LEU A 785 32.26 -10.18 -1.28
CA LEU A 785 31.88 -10.31 0.13
C LEU A 785 33.11 -10.52 1.03
N ILE A 786 33.28 -9.64 2.02
CA ILE A 786 34.40 -9.62 2.96
C ILE A 786 33.90 -9.72 4.41
N ASN A 787 34.42 -10.67 5.18
CA ASN A 787 34.25 -10.79 6.63
C ASN A 787 35.55 -10.55 7.42
N THR A 788 36.73 -10.59 6.79
CA THR A 788 38.04 -10.38 7.44
C THR A 788 39.02 -9.62 6.53
N PRO A 789 40.00 -8.88 7.09
CA PRO A 789 41.09 -8.27 6.34
C PRO A 789 41.84 -9.22 5.41
N PHE A 790 41.86 -10.52 5.70
CA PHE A 790 42.48 -11.52 4.82
C PHE A 790 41.87 -11.53 3.40
N GLN A 791 40.54 -11.43 3.24
CA GLN A 791 39.92 -11.47 1.91
C GLN A 791 40.20 -10.23 1.07
N TYR A 792 40.55 -9.10 1.70
CA TYR A 792 41.04 -7.94 0.94
C TYR A 792 42.25 -8.32 0.10
N TYR A 793 43.23 -9.03 0.67
CA TYR A 793 44.41 -9.47 -0.05
C TYR A 793 44.13 -10.54 -1.11
N LEU A 794 43.07 -11.32 -0.90
CA LEU A 794 42.57 -12.25 -1.91
C LEU A 794 42.04 -11.46 -3.13
N TYR A 795 41.14 -10.49 -2.91
CA TYR A 795 40.40 -9.84 -3.99
C TYR A 795 41.07 -8.61 -4.62
N ILE A 796 41.98 -7.93 -3.94
CA ILE A 796 42.45 -6.58 -4.33
C ILE A 796 43.03 -6.53 -5.75
N ASN A 797 43.76 -7.57 -6.17
CA ASN A 797 44.34 -7.60 -7.51
C ASN A 797 43.26 -7.74 -8.59
N VAL A 798 42.21 -8.52 -8.33
CA VAL A 798 41.04 -8.62 -9.21
C VAL A 798 40.25 -7.31 -9.23
N ILE A 799 40.00 -6.72 -8.07
CA ILE A 799 39.30 -5.42 -7.93
C ILE A 799 40.01 -4.33 -8.74
N ASN A 800 41.33 -4.23 -8.63
CA ASN A 800 42.11 -3.22 -9.36
C ASN A 800 42.03 -3.42 -10.87
N GLU A 801 42.06 -4.66 -11.37
CA GLU A 801 41.92 -4.94 -12.80
C GLU A 801 40.51 -4.65 -13.32
N LEU A 802 39.47 -4.88 -12.52
CA LEU A 802 38.09 -4.49 -12.86
C LEU A 802 37.95 -2.96 -12.98
N ILE A 803 38.51 -2.22 -12.02
CA ILE A 803 38.51 -0.74 -12.05
C ILE A 803 39.20 -0.21 -13.30
N LYS A 804 40.37 -0.78 -13.67
CA LYS A 804 41.09 -0.41 -14.91
C LYS A 804 40.26 -0.64 -16.18
N LYS A 805 39.35 -1.61 -16.16
CA LYS A 805 38.43 -1.91 -17.27
C LYS A 805 37.14 -1.06 -17.23
N GLY A 806 37.03 -0.11 -16.30
CA GLY A 806 35.86 0.75 -16.14
C GLY A 806 34.67 0.07 -15.45
N ILE A 807 34.87 -1.12 -14.88
CA ILE A 807 33.85 -1.81 -14.09
C ILE A 807 33.93 -1.26 -12.66
N LYS A 808 32.79 -0.88 -12.09
CA LYS A 808 32.69 -0.39 -10.71
C LYS A 808 32.40 -1.57 -9.76
N PRO A 809 33.37 -2.02 -8.95
CA PRO A 809 33.12 -3.07 -7.99
C PRO A 809 32.52 -2.52 -6.70
N THR A 810 31.79 -3.37 -6.00
CA THR A 810 31.23 -3.09 -4.67
C THR A 810 31.76 -4.11 -3.67
N VAL A 811 32.10 -3.65 -2.48
CA VAL A 811 32.54 -4.51 -1.38
C VAL A 811 31.43 -4.59 -0.34
N ILE A 812 31.01 -5.80 0.00
CA ILE A 812 29.96 -6.08 0.98
C ILE A 812 30.63 -6.59 2.25
N ILE A 813 30.50 -5.86 3.35
CA ILE A 813 31.03 -6.24 4.66
C ILE A 813 30.00 -7.11 5.40
N TYR A 814 30.42 -8.31 5.82
CA TYR A 814 29.58 -9.26 6.55
C TYR A 814 29.30 -8.80 8.00
N ASP A 815 28.20 -8.07 8.21
CA ASP A 815 27.88 -7.42 9.49
C ASP A 815 26.94 -8.22 10.41
N ILE A 816 26.54 -9.44 10.03
CA ILE A 816 25.75 -10.33 10.91
C ILE A 816 26.47 -10.61 12.22
N ILE A 817 27.81 -10.67 12.19
CA ILE A 817 28.64 -10.95 13.36
C ILE A 817 28.74 -9.78 14.35
N LYS A 818 28.24 -8.57 14.01
CA LYS A 818 28.37 -7.37 14.86
C LYS A 818 27.71 -7.50 16.23
N ASN A 819 26.67 -8.33 16.33
CA ASN A 819 25.90 -8.55 17.55
C ASN A 819 26.43 -9.72 18.38
N ASN A 820 27.43 -10.46 17.89
CA ASN A 820 28.02 -11.55 18.63
C ASN A 820 29.28 -11.05 19.36
N SER A 821 29.27 -11.09 20.70
CA SER A 821 30.36 -10.58 21.53
C SER A 821 31.72 -11.20 21.17
N GLU A 822 31.73 -12.49 20.81
CA GLU A 822 32.94 -13.23 20.43
C GLU A 822 33.59 -12.68 19.14
N TRP A 823 32.79 -12.11 18.23
CA TRP A 823 33.22 -11.71 16.89
C TRP A 823 33.17 -10.19 16.65
N LYS A 824 32.56 -9.43 17.56
CA LYS A 824 32.34 -7.99 17.44
C LYS A 824 33.64 -7.23 17.16
N LYS A 825 34.70 -7.54 17.88
CA LYS A 825 36.01 -6.89 17.70
C LYS A 825 36.60 -7.15 16.30
N MET A 826 36.44 -8.37 15.78
CA MET A 826 36.88 -8.71 14.43
C MET A 826 36.11 -7.91 13.38
N PHE A 827 34.79 -7.75 13.57
CA PHE A 827 33.95 -6.94 12.68
C PHE A 827 34.40 -5.47 12.67
N GLU A 828 34.54 -4.84 13.83
CA GLU A 828 34.96 -3.43 13.95
C GLU A 828 36.31 -3.19 13.24
N ILE A 829 37.29 -4.06 13.48
CA ILE A 829 38.61 -3.95 12.87
C ILE A 829 38.56 -4.17 11.35
N ASN A 830 37.73 -5.09 10.87
CA ASN A 830 37.54 -5.32 9.45
C ASN A 830 36.92 -4.09 8.77
N VAL A 831 35.90 -3.48 9.38
CA VAL A 831 35.27 -2.24 8.87
C VAL A 831 36.33 -1.15 8.73
N ASP A 832 37.05 -0.82 9.81
CA ASP A 832 38.07 0.22 9.80
C ASP A 832 39.14 -0.03 8.73
N PHE A 833 39.59 -1.28 8.59
CA PHE A 833 40.60 -1.66 7.62
C PHE A 833 40.12 -1.49 6.18
N ILE A 834 38.92 -1.97 5.86
CA ILE A 834 38.35 -1.90 4.50
C ILE A 834 38.07 -0.45 4.10
N TYR A 835 37.46 0.35 4.98
CA TYR A 835 37.23 1.77 4.71
C TYR A 835 38.54 2.51 4.45
N LYS A 836 39.58 2.26 5.27
CA LYS A 836 40.90 2.88 5.07
C LYS A 836 41.57 2.50 3.74
N LYS A 837 41.31 1.30 3.21
CA LYS A 837 41.99 0.78 2.01
C LYS A 837 41.24 1.03 0.71
N LEU A 838 39.91 1.11 0.77
CA LEU A 838 39.04 1.00 -0.40
C LEU A 838 37.96 2.08 -0.53
N ALA A 839 37.68 2.89 0.50
CA ALA A 839 36.54 3.83 0.46
C ALA A 839 36.65 4.89 -0.67
N ASP A 840 37.86 5.20 -1.12
CA ASP A 840 38.14 6.11 -2.24
C ASP A 840 38.05 5.44 -3.62
N LYS A 841 37.93 4.11 -3.68
CA LYS A 841 38.04 3.31 -4.92
C LYS A 841 36.78 2.54 -5.27
N VAL A 842 36.02 2.10 -4.27
CA VAL A 842 34.86 1.22 -4.43
C VAL A 842 33.73 1.65 -3.51
N ARG A 843 32.50 1.28 -3.87
CA ARG A 843 31.35 1.38 -2.96
C ARG A 843 31.47 0.30 -1.88
N ILE A 844 31.15 0.66 -0.63
CA ILE A 844 31.16 -0.24 0.52
C ILE A 844 29.74 -0.32 1.08
N ASP A 845 29.18 -1.53 1.10
CA ASP A 845 27.86 -1.84 1.66
C ASP A 845 27.98 -2.83 2.84
N TYR A 846 26.91 -2.96 3.62
CA TYR A 846 26.79 -3.95 4.69
C TYR A 846 25.89 -5.11 4.28
N PHE A 847 26.18 -6.32 4.74
CA PHE A 847 25.47 -7.54 4.36
C PHE A 847 23.98 -7.51 4.72
N THR A 848 23.61 -6.95 5.87
CA THR A 848 22.19 -6.77 6.25
C THR A 848 21.44 -5.86 5.29
N LEU A 849 22.05 -4.73 4.89
CA LEU A 849 21.49 -3.85 3.86
C LEU A 849 21.40 -4.58 2.52
N PHE A 850 22.47 -5.26 2.11
CA PHE A 850 22.52 -6.08 0.90
C PHE A 850 21.39 -7.13 0.84
N LEU A 851 21.04 -7.76 1.97
CA LEU A 851 19.93 -8.72 2.02
C LEU A 851 18.55 -8.07 1.81
N HIS A 852 18.37 -6.82 2.24
CA HIS A 852 17.12 -6.08 2.06
C HIS A 852 17.08 -5.23 0.78
N ASP A 853 18.23 -4.93 0.21
CA ASP A 853 18.37 -4.18 -1.03
C ASP A 853 17.79 -5.00 -2.21
N ARG A 854 17.06 -4.32 -3.09
CA ARG A 854 16.51 -4.91 -4.33
C ARG A 854 17.55 -4.98 -5.44
N LYS A 855 18.69 -4.30 -5.27
CA LYS A 855 19.78 -4.31 -6.24
C LYS A 855 20.27 -5.75 -6.50
N LYS A 856 20.16 -6.19 -7.76
CA LYS A 856 20.82 -7.41 -8.26
C LYS A 856 22.18 -7.07 -8.86
N TYR A 857 23.20 -7.82 -8.47
CA TYR A 857 24.56 -7.70 -8.98
C TYR A 857 24.74 -8.56 -10.23
N ARG A 858 25.72 -8.21 -11.07
CA ARG A 858 26.07 -9.06 -12.22
C ARG A 858 26.76 -10.32 -11.73
N CYS A 859 27.76 -10.16 -10.87
CA CYS A 859 28.46 -11.25 -10.23
C CYS A 859 28.58 -10.98 -8.73
N LEU A 860 28.38 -12.02 -7.91
CA LEU A 860 28.74 -12.03 -6.50
C LEU A 860 29.94 -12.96 -6.30
N ILE A 861 31.05 -12.39 -5.85
CA ILE A 861 32.28 -13.11 -5.55
C ILE A 861 32.37 -13.35 -4.05
N THR A 862 32.49 -14.62 -3.67
CA THR A 862 32.75 -15.06 -2.30
C THR A 862 33.91 -16.06 -2.28
N ASN A 863 34.50 -16.30 -1.12
CA ASN A 863 35.50 -17.36 -0.96
C ASN A 863 34.93 -18.63 -0.29
N THR A 864 33.76 -18.49 0.35
CA THR A 864 33.07 -19.54 1.09
C THR A 864 31.56 -19.35 1.05
N TYR A 865 30.82 -20.34 1.54
CA TYR A 865 29.37 -20.30 1.68
C TYR A 865 28.90 -19.34 2.78
N PHE A 866 28.00 -18.41 2.45
CA PHE A 866 27.42 -17.39 3.35
C PHE A 866 25.90 -17.57 3.59
N GLY A 867 25.35 -18.74 3.28
CA GLY A 867 23.92 -19.04 3.46
C GLY A 867 23.09 -18.86 2.18
N ASP A 868 21.88 -19.42 2.17
CA ASP A 868 21.02 -19.49 0.98
C ASP A 868 20.47 -18.13 0.53
N ASN A 869 20.44 -17.16 1.43
CA ASN A 869 19.84 -15.84 1.19
C ASN A 869 20.62 -14.98 0.18
N ILE A 870 21.82 -15.39 -0.22
CA ILE A 870 22.66 -14.65 -1.17
C ILE A 870 22.37 -15.03 -2.62
N TRP A 871 21.77 -16.20 -2.88
CA TRP A 871 21.68 -16.76 -4.24
C TRP A 871 20.79 -15.96 -5.19
N SER A 872 19.78 -15.26 -4.67
CA SER A 872 18.93 -14.37 -5.47
C SER A 872 19.54 -13.00 -5.77
N LYS A 873 20.74 -12.71 -5.25
CA LYS A 873 21.35 -11.37 -5.27
C LYS A 873 22.28 -11.10 -6.44
N ALA A 874 22.62 -12.11 -7.23
CA ALA A 874 23.42 -11.94 -8.43
C ALA A 874 22.99 -12.89 -9.54
N ASP A 875 23.25 -12.48 -10.79
CA ASP A 875 23.04 -13.35 -11.96
C ASP A 875 24.04 -14.52 -11.97
N TYR A 876 25.26 -14.29 -11.47
CA TYR A 876 26.33 -15.27 -11.38
C TYR A 876 26.98 -15.26 -10.00
N HIS A 877 27.13 -16.44 -9.41
CA HIS A 877 27.85 -16.68 -8.17
C HIS A 877 29.20 -17.28 -8.48
N ILE A 878 30.24 -16.54 -8.14
CA ILE A 878 31.62 -16.94 -8.43
C ILE A 878 32.33 -17.19 -7.12
N ARG A 879 32.90 -18.39 -6.96
CA ARG A 879 33.76 -18.68 -5.83
C ARG A 879 35.19 -18.37 -6.20
N MET A 880 35.87 -17.57 -5.40
CA MET A 880 37.31 -17.37 -5.50
C MET A 880 38.03 -18.14 -4.40
N PHE A 881 38.75 -19.19 -4.80
CA PHE A 881 39.36 -20.14 -3.87
C PHE A 881 40.50 -19.48 -3.07
N TYR A 882 40.48 -19.62 -1.74
CA TYR A 882 41.39 -18.87 -0.85
C TYR A 882 42.61 -19.67 -0.36
N GLY A 883 42.74 -20.96 -0.73
CA GLY A 883 43.88 -21.80 -0.37
C GLY A 883 43.51 -23.26 -0.11
N PHE A 884 44.51 -24.14 -0.13
CA PHE A 884 44.37 -25.61 -0.16
C PHE A 884 44.20 -26.30 1.19
N ALA A 885 43.94 -25.55 2.26
CA ALA A 885 43.79 -26.12 3.59
C ALA A 885 42.33 -26.38 3.95
N LYS A 886 42.12 -27.28 4.91
CA LYS A 886 40.79 -27.67 5.38
C LYS A 886 39.99 -28.31 4.23
N GLU A 887 40.60 -29.27 3.53
CA GLU A 887 40.07 -29.81 2.26
C GLU A 887 38.62 -30.31 2.40
N VAL A 888 38.26 -30.92 3.54
CA VAL A 888 36.90 -31.43 3.79
C VAL A 888 35.86 -30.31 3.72
N TYR A 889 36.19 -29.15 4.30
CA TYR A 889 35.32 -27.97 4.24
C TYR A 889 35.41 -27.28 2.88
N ALA A 890 36.63 -27.06 2.39
CA ALA A 890 36.89 -26.32 1.16
C ALA A 890 36.32 -27.01 -0.09
N CYS A 891 36.25 -28.35 -0.09
CA CYS A 891 35.64 -29.18 -1.13
C CYS A 891 34.27 -29.74 -0.71
N GLY A 892 33.60 -29.09 0.24
CA GLY A 892 32.28 -29.52 0.72
C GLY A 892 31.20 -29.43 -0.36
N TRP A 893 30.07 -30.08 -0.09
CA TRP A 893 28.93 -30.22 -1.02
C TRP A 893 28.35 -28.86 -1.49
N TRP A 894 28.48 -27.81 -0.69
CA TRP A 894 27.98 -26.47 -0.96
C TRP A 894 28.63 -25.79 -2.18
N ASN A 895 29.68 -26.38 -2.75
CA ASN A 895 30.28 -25.90 -4.00
C ASN A 895 29.34 -25.98 -5.21
N ILE A 896 28.31 -26.82 -5.16
CA ILE A 896 27.31 -26.97 -6.23
C ILE A 896 26.53 -25.68 -6.52
N TYR A 897 26.51 -24.72 -5.60
CA TYR A 897 25.75 -23.47 -5.75
C TYR A 897 26.47 -22.39 -6.55
N TYR A 898 27.75 -22.60 -6.91
CA TYR A 898 28.50 -21.61 -7.69
C TYR A 898 28.42 -21.92 -9.19
N ASP A 899 28.12 -20.90 -9.99
CA ASP A 899 28.19 -20.98 -11.45
C ASP A 899 29.62 -21.20 -11.93
N THR A 900 30.60 -20.61 -11.22
CA THR A 900 32.02 -20.78 -11.52
C THR A 900 32.89 -20.74 -10.26
N ILE A 901 33.85 -21.64 -10.16
CA ILE A 901 34.87 -21.69 -9.12
C ILE A 901 36.23 -21.38 -9.75
N LEU A 902 36.83 -20.29 -9.29
CA LEU A 902 38.15 -19.84 -9.71
C LEU A 902 39.21 -20.59 -8.90
N CYS A 903 39.81 -21.59 -9.52
CA CYS A 903 40.81 -22.48 -8.97
C CYS A 903 42.22 -21.91 -9.10
N ALA A 904 43.04 -22.14 -8.09
CA ALA A 904 44.44 -21.79 -8.05
C ALA A 904 45.32 -22.71 -8.91
N GLY A 905 44.93 -23.97 -9.11
CA GLY A 905 45.70 -24.92 -9.89
C GLY A 905 44.91 -26.13 -10.39
N LYS A 906 45.66 -27.16 -10.84
CA LYS A 906 45.06 -28.40 -11.37
C LYS A 906 44.48 -29.30 -10.28
N TYR A 907 45.03 -29.24 -9.06
CA TYR A 907 44.62 -30.11 -7.97
C TYR A 907 43.21 -29.76 -7.48
N ASP A 908 42.99 -28.51 -7.10
CA ASP A 908 41.69 -27.99 -6.68
C ASP A 908 40.68 -28.02 -7.83
N TYR A 909 41.10 -27.74 -9.08
CA TYR A 909 40.25 -28.00 -10.25
C TYR A 909 39.75 -29.44 -10.29
N SER A 910 40.64 -30.44 -10.15
CA SER A 910 40.23 -31.85 -10.19
C SER A 910 39.27 -32.25 -9.07
N LYS A 911 39.27 -31.52 -7.96
CA LYS A 911 38.43 -31.78 -6.78
C LYS A 911 37.10 -31.05 -6.82
N LEU A 912 37.06 -29.86 -7.39
CA LEU A 912 35.92 -28.95 -7.36
C LEU A 912 35.15 -28.94 -8.67
N ASN A 913 35.73 -29.43 -9.77
CA ASN A 913 35.13 -29.32 -11.11
C ASN A 913 33.96 -30.28 -11.31
N ILE A 914 32.81 -29.90 -10.76
CA ILE A 914 31.54 -30.57 -10.93
C ILE A 914 30.86 -29.91 -12.14
N TYR A 915 30.48 -30.67 -13.16
CA TYR A 915 29.78 -30.14 -14.36
C TYR A 915 30.52 -29.01 -15.12
N ASN A 916 31.85 -29.05 -15.16
CA ASN A 916 32.66 -28.04 -15.86
C ASN A 916 32.47 -26.60 -15.33
N THR A 917 32.26 -26.46 -14.02
CA THR A 917 32.04 -25.20 -13.30
C THR A 917 33.34 -24.61 -12.72
N CYS A 918 34.51 -25.12 -13.07
CA CYS A 918 35.78 -24.58 -12.57
C CYS A 918 36.62 -23.95 -13.68
N GLU A 919 37.41 -22.94 -13.30
CA GLU A 919 38.40 -22.29 -14.17
C GLU A 919 39.73 -22.16 -13.44
N VAL A 920 40.83 -22.56 -14.07
CA VAL A 920 42.17 -22.45 -13.48
C VAL A 920 42.74 -21.07 -13.79
N ILE A 921 42.80 -20.20 -12.77
CA ILE A 921 43.24 -18.81 -12.93
C ILE A 921 44.58 -18.49 -12.27
N GLY A 922 45.19 -19.47 -11.60
CA GLY A 922 46.35 -19.22 -10.74
C GLY A 922 45.93 -18.57 -9.41
N TYR A 923 46.87 -17.94 -8.71
CA TYR A 923 46.60 -17.38 -7.39
C TYR A 923 46.81 -15.86 -7.38
N PRO A 924 45.79 -15.05 -7.76
CA PRO A 924 45.92 -13.60 -7.91
C PRO A 924 46.49 -12.87 -6.69
N LYS A 925 46.31 -13.41 -5.49
CA LYS A 925 46.94 -12.92 -4.25
C LYS A 925 48.47 -12.76 -4.41
N PHE A 926 49.13 -13.63 -5.17
CA PHE A 926 50.58 -13.65 -5.40
C PHE A 926 51.06 -12.80 -6.57
N ASP A 927 50.19 -12.08 -7.28
CA ASP A 927 50.60 -11.23 -8.41
C ASP A 927 51.71 -10.25 -8.02
N ASP A 928 51.60 -9.62 -6.86
CA ASP A 928 52.60 -8.68 -6.35
C ASP A 928 53.92 -9.36 -5.96
N TRP A 929 53.86 -10.61 -5.52
CA TRP A 929 55.07 -11.40 -5.24
C TRP A 929 55.90 -11.54 -6.51
N PHE A 930 55.28 -11.96 -7.62
CA PHE A 930 55.99 -12.19 -8.87
C PHE A 930 56.35 -10.89 -9.62
N LYS A 931 55.56 -9.83 -9.46
CA LYS A 931 55.77 -8.55 -10.18
C LYS A 931 56.68 -7.57 -9.44
N ARG A 932 56.69 -7.57 -8.11
CA ARG A 932 57.32 -6.50 -7.31
C ARG A 932 57.94 -6.96 -5.98
N ARG A 933 58.48 -8.19 -5.93
CA ARG A 933 59.14 -8.77 -4.74
C ARG A 933 60.11 -7.81 -4.04
N ASN A 934 61.02 -7.17 -4.79
CA ASN A 934 62.04 -6.28 -4.23
C ASN A 934 61.44 -5.07 -3.50
N ILE A 935 60.26 -4.60 -3.94
CA ILE A 935 59.54 -3.50 -3.29
C ILE A 935 58.92 -4.00 -1.98
N LEU A 936 58.27 -5.17 -2.00
CA LEU A 936 57.70 -5.79 -0.81
C LEU A 936 58.78 -6.00 0.27
N GLU A 937 59.96 -6.48 -0.13
CA GLU A 937 61.10 -6.69 0.77
C GLU A 937 61.60 -5.38 1.37
N LYS A 938 61.75 -4.34 0.56
CA LYS A 938 62.20 -3.02 1.02
C LYS A 938 61.19 -2.38 1.98
N GLU A 939 59.90 -2.55 1.73
CA GLU A 939 58.85 -2.06 2.62
C GLU A 939 58.85 -2.84 3.94
N ALA A 940 58.92 -4.17 3.88
CA ALA A 940 58.96 -5.01 5.07
C ALA A 940 60.15 -4.67 5.98
N LYS A 941 61.35 -4.46 5.41
CA LYS A 941 62.54 -4.05 6.19
C LYS A 941 62.43 -2.67 6.83
N LYS A 942 61.54 -1.80 6.33
CA LYS A 942 61.27 -0.49 6.96
C LYS A 942 60.21 -0.60 8.05
N ASP A 943 59.27 -1.51 7.89
CA ASP A 943 58.16 -1.73 8.82
C ASP A 943 58.63 -2.40 10.12
N PHE A 944 59.81 -3.06 10.11
CA PHE A 944 60.41 -3.71 11.27
C PHE A 944 61.83 -3.21 11.55
N ASP A 945 62.13 -2.91 12.81
CA ASP A 945 63.49 -2.56 13.27
C ASP A 945 64.31 -3.83 13.55
N LEU A 946 64.69 -4.55 12.49
CA LEU A 946 65.34 -5.87 12.58
C LEU A 946 66.85 -5.76 12.78
N ASP A 947 67.41 -6.66 13.60
CA ASP A 947 68.87 -6.85 13.70
C ASP A 947 69.39 -7.55 12.45
N LEU A 948 69.98 -6.79 11.52
CA LEU A 948 70.44 -7.30 10.21
C LEU A 948 71.51 -8.40 10.30
N SER A 949 72.14 -8.60 11.47
CA SER A 949 73.08 -9.71 11.69
C SER A 949 72.40 -11.05 11.95
N LYS A 950 71.10 -11.03 12.29
CA LYS A 950 70.32 -12.22 12.62
C LYS A 950 69.40 -12.65 11.47
N LYS A 951 69.24 -13.96 11.36
CA LYS A 951 68.25 -14.57 10.46
C LYS A 951 66.82 -14.31 10.95
N VAL A 952 65.87 -14.23 10.01
CA VAL A 952 64.46 -13.93 10.27
C VAL A 952 63.64 -15.22 10.31
N ILE A 953 62.96 -15.43 11.43
CA ILE A 953 61.99 -16.49 11.63
C ILE A 953 60.58 -15.90 11.58
N LEU A 954 59.75 -16.39 10.67
CA LEU A 954 58.31 -16.12 10.65
C LEU A 954 57.57 -17.24 11.37
N TYR A 955 56.96 -16.94 12.52
CA TYR A 955 56.07 -17.85 13.21
C TYR A 955 54.60 -17.54 12.87
N VAL A 956 53.88 -18.50 12.28
CA VAL A 956 52.48 -18.36 11.83
C VAL A 956 51.53 -19.33 12.55
N PRO A 957 51.27 -19.13 13.86
CA PRO A 957 50.34 -19.99 14.57
C PRO A 957 48.89 -19.81 14.11
N THR A 958 48.14 -20.92 14.08
CA THR A 958 46.67 -20.91 13.95
C THR A 958 46.00 -20.72 15.32
N TYR A 959 44.70 -21.03 15.41
CA TYR A 959 43.84 -20.79 16.57
C TYR A 959 43.26 -22.09 17.16
N GLY A 960 42.75 -22.01 18.39
CA GLY A 960 42.07 -23.11 19.06
C GLY A 960 42.97 -24.34 19.27
N ALA A 961 42.38 -25.53 19.21
CA ALA A 961 43.09 -26.81 19.41
C ALA A 961 44.16 -27.13 18.34
N LEU A 962 44.20 -26.38 17.26
CA LEU A 962 45.18 -26.54 16.18
C LEU A 962 46.40 -25.64 16.31
N SER A 963 46.43 -24.77 17.33
CA SER A 963 47.47 -23.77 17.55
C SER A 963 48.67 -24.34 18.28
N SER A 964 49.89 -24.11 17.78
CA SER A 964 51.12 -24.52 18.47
C SER A 964 51.57 -23.59 19.60
N ILE A 965 50.79 -22.55 19.95
CA ILE A 965 51.21 -21.50 20.89
C ILE A 965 51.50 -22.07 22.28
N GLU A 966 50.71 -23.03 22.75
CA GLU A 966 50.82 -23.55 24.11
C GLU A 966 52.05 -24.45 24.29
N GLU A 967 52.34 -25.27 23.28
CA GLU A 967 53.40 -26.26 23.28
C GLU A 967 54.75 -25.63 22.89
N TRP A 968 54.75 -24.78 21.87
CA TRP A 968 55.99 -24.26 21.29
C TRP A 968 56.29 -22.82 21.68
N GLY A 969 55.31 -22.03 22.13
CA GLY A 969 55.47 -20.60 22.37
C GLY A 969 56.62 -20.24 23.32
N LYS A 970 56.79 -21.00 24.41
CA LYS A 970 57.89 -20.79 25.38
C LYS A 970 59.25 -21.12 24.77
N THR A 971 59.36 -22.21 24.02
CA THR A 971 60.59 -22.62 23.33
C THR A 971 61.01 -21.57 22.30
N LEU A 972 60.06 -21.07 21.50
CA LEU A 972 60.31 -20.02 20.51
C LEU A 972 60.76 -18.70 21.16
N THR A 973 60.28 -18.39 22.36
CA THR A 973 60.71 -17.21 23.12
C THR A 973 62.21 -17.26 23.44
N GLN A 974 62.79 -18.45 23.65
CA GLN A 974 64.21 -18.62 23.93
C GLN A 974 65.11 -18.35 22.70
N LEU A 975 64.55 -18.39 21.49
CA LEU A 975 65.29 -18.17 20.24
C LEU A 975 65.50 -16.69 19.89
N LYS A 976 64.81 -15.76 20.56
CA LYS A 976 64.87 -14.31 20.28
C LYS A 976 66.26 -13.69 20.36
N ASN A 977 67.16 -14.27 21.16
CA ASN A 977 68.53 -13.79 21.27
C ASN A 977 69.38 -14.13 20.03
N LYS A 978 68.97 -15.15 19.25
CA LYS A 978 69.69 -15.65 18.06
C LYS A 978 69.03 -15.26 16.75
N TYR A 979 67.72 -15.04 16.75
CA TYR A 979 66.92 -14.78 15.56
C TYR A 979 66.01 -13.58 15.72
N ASN A 980 65.73 -12.89 14.62
CA ASN A 980 64.60 -11.96 14.54
C ASN A 980 63.32 -12.79 14.39
N ILE A 981 62.41 -12.76 15.36
CA ILE A 981 61.17 -13.55 15.31
C ILE A 981 59.98 -12.64 15.06
N ILE A 982 59.35 -12.80 13.90
CA ILE A 982 58.10 -12.13 13.54
C ILE A 982 56.97 -13.13 13.74
N VAL A 983 55.99 -12.79 14.56
CA VAL A 983 54.78 -13.60 14.75
C VAL A 983 53.63 -12.99 13.93
N LYS A 984 53.04 -13.78 13.04
CA LYS A 984 51.82 -13.39 12.33
C LYS A 984 50.63 -14.17 12.89
N LEU A 985 49.77 -13.48 13.61
CA LEU A 985 48.58 -14.06 14.23
C LEU A 985 47.53 -14.42 13.16
N HIS A 986 46.89 -15.58 13.33
CA HIS A 986 45.64 -15.90 12.64
C HIS A 986 44.54 -14.91 13.08
N HIS A 987 43.65 -14.52 12.15
CA HIS A 987 42.59 -13.53 12.41
C HIS A 987 41.73 -13.90 13.64
N HIS A 988 41.40 -15.18 13.82
CA HIS A 988 40.73 -15.62 15.05
C HIS A 988 41.57 -15.40 16.31
N THR A 989 42.85 -15.79 16.32
CA THR A 989 43.73 -15.55 17.48
C THR A 989 43.91 -14.06 17.76
N ALA A 990 43.96 -13.23 16.72
CA ALA A 990 44.10 -11.79 16.85
C ALA A 990 42.89 -11.11 17.51
N TYR A 991 41.67 -11.63 17.33
CA TYR A 991 40.46 -10.87 17.69
C TYR A 991 39.43 -11.58 18.56
N LEU A 992 39.34 -12.91 18.54
CA LEU A 992 38.36 -13.64 19.33
C LEU A 992 38.65 -13.54 20.83
N ASP A 993 37.59 -13.47 21.64
CA ASP A 993 37.74 -13.40 23.09
C ASP A 993 38.20 -14.74 23.68
N SER A 994 37.74 -15.87 23.11
CA SER A 994 38.23 -17.21 23.48
C SER A 994 39.74 -17.39 23.30
N GLU A 995 40.36 -16.64 22.40
CA GLU A 995 41.80 -16.71 22.09
C GLU A 995 42.65 -15.70 22.89
N LYS A 996 42.02 -14.91 23.78
CA LYS A 996 42.68 -13.83 24.52
C LYS A 996 43.97 -14.27 25.22
N ARG A 997 43.96 -15.44 25.87
CA ARG A 997 45.14 -15.97 26.58
C ARG A 997 46.33 -16.22 25.65
N ARG A 998 46.11 -16.84 24.48
CA ARG A 998 47.16 -17.10 23.48
C ARG A 998 47.69 -15.79 22.91
N ARG A 999 46.78 -14.86 22.61
CA ARG A 999 47.12 -13.52 22.10
C ARG A 999 47.98 -12.73 23.08
N GLU A 1000 47.59 -12.67 24.35
CA GLU A 1000 48.36 -11.99 25.41
C GLU A 1000 49.73 -12.64 25.63
N PHE A 1001 49.80 -13.97 25.57
CA PHE A 1001 51.09 -14.66 25.62
C PHE A 1001 52.02 -14.20 24.48
N ILE A 1002 51.53 -14.13 23.24
CA ILE A 1002 52.33 -13.67 22.10
C ILE A 1002 52.78 -12.22 22.29
N PHE A 1003 51.87 -11.30 22.61
CA PHE A 1003 52.22 -9.88 22.79
C PHE A 1003 53.21 -9.63 23.93
N ASN A 1004 53.13 -10.42 25.01
CA ASN A 1004 54.05 -10.28 26.14
C ASN A 1004 55.44 -10.87 25.87
N ASN A 1005 55.58 -11.76 24.86
CA ASN A 1005 56.80 -12.51 24.63
C ASN A 1005 57.48 -12.22 23.30
N PHE A 1006 56.86 -11.53 22.34
CA PHE A 1006 57.46 -11.25 21.04
C PHE A 1006 57.39 -9.77 20.69
N ASN A 1007 58.49 -9.23 20.16
CA ASN A 1007 58.60 -7.81 19.85
C ASN A 1007 57.95 -7.45 18.50
N TYR A 1008 57.98 -8.37 17.54
CA TYR A 1008 57.44 -8.16 16.20
C TYR A 1008 56.19 -9.05 16.03
N VAL A 1009 55.02 -8.49 16.30
CA VAL A 1009 53.74 -9.19 16.17
C VAL A 1009 52.85 -8.43 15.21
N VAL A 1010 52.35 -9.12 14.18
CA VAL A 1010 51.41 -8.59 13.20
C VAL A 1010 50.18 -9.48 13.10
N ASP A 1011 49.06 -8.93 12.67
CA ASP A 1011 47.81 -9.67 12.43
C ASP A 1011 47.52 -9.82 10.92
N ASP A 1012 46.27 -10.13 10.59
CA ASP A 1012 45.79 -10.32 9.23
C ASP A 1012 45.61 -9.01 8.44
N ARG A 1013 45.71 -7.84 9.08
CA ARG A 1013 45.74 -6.55 8.38
C ARG A 1013 47.07 -6.31 7.69
N TYR A 1014 48.15 -6.94 8.16
CA TYR A 1014 49.48 -6.82 7.55
C TYR A 1014 49.63 -7.78 6.37
N ASP A 1015 50.20 -7.31 5.27
CA ASP A 1015 50.40 -8.12 4.06
C ASP A 1015 51.36 -9.28 4.34
N LEU A 1016 50.89 -10.52 4.14
CA LEU A 1016 51.69 -11.72 4.34
C LEU A 1016 52.90 -11.75 3.39
N LEU A 1017 52.75 -11.29 2.15
CA LEU A 1017 53.82 -11.35 1.15
C LEU A 1017 55.01 -10.47 1.52
N LYS A 1018 54.76 -9.35 2.20
CA LYS A 1018 55.83 -8.52 2.79
C LYS A 1018 56.66 -9.31 3.78
N VAL A 1019 56.02 -9.98 4.75
CA VAL A 1019 56.77 -10.74 5.76
C VAL A 1019 57.51 -11.92 5.14
N LEU A 1020 56.87 -12.65 4.23
CA LEU A 1020 57.51 -13.75 3.50
C LEU A 1020 58.75 -13.30 2.72
N SER A 1021 58.75 -12.09 2.16
CA SER A 1021 59.87 -11.59 1.34
C SER A 1021 61.17 -11.40 2.11
N ILE A 1022 61.10 -11.26 3.43
CA ILE A 1022 62.25 -11.09 4.33
C ILE A 1022 62.49 -12.31 5.23
N THR A 1023 61.72 -13.39 5.06
CA THR A 1023 61.77 -14.57 5.94
C THR A 1023 62.85 -15.54 5.47
N ASP A 1024 63.74 -15.95 6.38
CA ASP A 1024 64.70 -17.04 6.13
C ASP A 1024 64.09 -18.41 6.45
N TYR A 1025 63.36 -18.50 7.58
CA TYR A 1025 62.68 -19.72 8.05
C TYR A 1025 61.25 -19.43 8.48
N MET A 1026 60.29 -20.22 8.01
CA MET A 1026 58.89 -20.13 8.39
C MET A 1026 58.50 -21.31 9.29
N LEU A 1027 58.08 -21.01 10.52
CA LEU A 1027 57.56 -21.98 11.47
C LEU A 1027 56.03 -21.96 11.41
N PHE A 1028 55.43 -23.12 11.15
CA PHE A 1028 53.99 -23.24 11.01
C PHE A 1028 53.46 -24.48 11.72
N ASP A 1029 52.18 -24.43 12.11
CA ASP A 1029 51.45 -25.53 12.73
C ASP A 1029 50.47 -26.15 11.73
N ASN A 1030 49.24 -26.43 12.13
CA ASN A 1030 48.19 -26.95 11.26
C ASN A 1030 47.51 -25.85 10.39
N SER A 1031 48.11 -24.67 10.28
CA SER A 1031 47.67 -23.56 9.44
C SER A 1031 47.80 -23.85 7.94
N GLY A 1032 46.85 -23.38 7.13
CA GLY A 1032 46.93 -23.45 5.67
C GLY A 1032 47.95 -22.52 5.01
N VAL A 1033 48.54 -21.62 5.80
CA VAL A 1033 49.48 -20.61 5.30
C VAL A 1033 50.77 -21.23 4.76
N PHE A 1034 51.08 -22.50 5.08
CA PHE A 1034 52.26 -23.17 4.53
C PHE A 1034 52.23 -23.28 3.00
N PHE A 1035 51.04 -23.32 2.37
CA PHE A 1035 50.95 -23.26 0.90
C PHE A 1035 51.45 -21.92 0.35
N ASP A 1036 51.21 -20.81 1.07
CA ASP A 1036 51.79 -19.52 0.73
C ASP A 1036 53.32 -19.56 0.88
N GLY A 1037 53.84 -20.25 1.91
CA GLY A 1037 55.29 -20.45 2.11
C GLY A 1037 55.96 -21.25 0.99
N ILE A 1038 55.31 -22.32 0.52
CA ILE A 1038 55.77 -23.11 -0.64
C ILE A 1038 55.83 -22.24 -1.89
N LEU A 1039 54.77 -21.47 -2.17
CA LEU A 1039 54.73 -20.58 -3.34
C LEU A 1039 55.76 -19.43 -3.26
N ALA A 1040 56.10 -19.00 -2.04
CA ALA A 1040 57.12 -18.00 -1.78
C ALA A 1040 58.55 -18.56 -1.76
N ASP A 1041 58.74 -19.88 -1.89
CA ASP A 1041 60.05 -20.55 -1.85
C ASP A 1041 60.82 -20.23 -0.55
N VAL A 1042 60.12 -20.33 0.60
CA VAL A 1042 60.69 -20.08 1.93
C VAL A 1042 61.03 -21.40 2.62
N ASN A 1043 62.15 -21.48 3.34
CA ASN A 1043 62.48 -22.67 4.12
C ASN A 1043 61.44 -22.85 5.24
N MET A 1044 60.74 -23.98 5.27
CA MET A 1044 59.66 -24.19 6.24
C MET A 1044 60.01 -25.27 7.26
N ILE A 1045 59.55 -25.08 8.49
CA ILE A 1045 59.66 -26.04 9.59
C ILE A 1045 58.27 -26.19 10.22
N LYS A 1046 57.76 -27.42 10.20
CA LYS A 1046 56.49 -27.76 10.85
C LYS A 1046 56.72 -27.97 12.34
N LEU A 1047 55.88 -27.36 13.17
CA LEU A 1047 55.87 -27.58 14.61
C LEU A 1047 54.89 -28.71 14.94
N GLU A 1048 55.41 -29.85 15.40
CA GLU A 1048 54.58 -31.01 15.75
C GLU A 1048 54.17 -30.99 17.22
N PHE A 1049 52.91 -31.34 17.47
CA PHE A 1049 52.34 -31.50 18.81
C PHE A 1049 51.05 -32.32 18.74
N ASP A 1050 50.70 -32.96 19.84
CA ASP A 1050 49.48 -33.77 19.94
C ASP A 1050 48.25 -32.87 20.10
N PHE A 1051 47.27 -33.05 19.22
CA PHE A 1051 45.93 -32.45 19.35
C PHE A 1051 44.86 -33.51 19.09
N LYS A 1052 43.66 -33.33 19.66
CA LYS A 1052 42.56 -34.28 19.48
C LYS A 1052 41.98 -34.19 18.06
N GLU A 1053 42.40 -35.08 17.15
CA GLU A 1053 41.95 -35.13 15.74
C GLU A 1053 40.41 -35.15 15.59
N GLU A 1054 39.70 -35.83 16.49
CA GLU A 1054 38.22 -35.92 16.47
C GLU A 1054 37.54 -34.54 16.48
N SER A 1055 38.15 -33.55 17.16
CA SER A 1055 37.60 -32.20 17.31
C SER A 1055 37.63 -31.37 16.02
N VAL A 1056 38.33 -31.84 14.98
CA VAL A 1056 38.55 -31.11 13.71
C VAL A 1056 38.29 -31.96 12.47
N SER A 1057 37.67 -33.13 12.62
CA SER A 1057 37.34 -34.07 11.53
C SER A 1057 36.48 -33.47 10.41
N TRP A 1058 35.71 -32.42 10.72
CA TRP A 1058 34.91 -31.65 9.76
C TRP A 1058 35.73 -30.65 8.92
N LEU A 1059 36.98 -30.37 9.30
CA LEU A 1059 37.91 -29.50 8.58
C LEU A 1059 38.90 -30.28 7.73
N THR A 1060 39.47 -31.36 8.26
CA THR A 1060 40.59 -32.10 7.65
C THR A 1060 40.49 -33.59 8.01
N ASN A 1061 41.03 -34.47 7.17
CA ASN A 1061 41.13 -35.90 7.45
C ASN A 1061 42.46 -36.47 6.91
N ARG A 1062 42.77 -37.75 7.22
CA ARG A 1062 44.04 -38.40 6.82
C ARG A 1062 44.32 -38.40 5.31
N ASN A 1063 43.28 -38.28 4.48
CA ASN A 1063 43.40 -38.25 3.03
C ASN A 1063 43.52 -36.83 2.45
N SER A 1064 43.33 -35.80 3.28
CA SER A 1064 43.43 -34.40 2.86
C SER A 1064 44.85 -34.05 2.46
N ILE A 1065 45.01 -33.18 1.47
CA ILE A 1065 46.31 -32.78 0.90
C ILE A 1065 47.23 -32.18 1.97
N GLU A 1066 46.68 -31.40 2.91
CA GLU A 1066 47.46 -30.88 4.02
C GLU A 1066 47.98 -31.97 4.94
N GLN A 1067 47.32 -33.12 5.08
CA GLN A 1067 47.83 -34.26 5.85
C GLN A 1067 48.80 -35.12 5.04
N LYS A 1068 48.59 -35.23 3.73
CA LYS A 1068 49.50 -35.93 2.81
C LYS A 1068 50.83 -35.23 2.60
N ILE A 1069 50.86 -33.90 2.62
CA ILE A 1069 52.10 -33.12 2.57
C ILE A 1069 52.82 -33.14 3.93
N LYS A 1070 52.06 -33.32 5.02
CA LYS A 1070 52.60 -33.41 6.38
C LYS A 1070 53.28 -34.75 6.69
N ASN A 1071 52.87 -35.84 6.02
CA ASN A 1071 53.47 -37.17 6.09
C ASN A 1071 54.53 -37.33 5.01
#